data_AF-A0A3P6AQ20-F1
#
_entry.id   AF-A0A3P6AQ20-F1
#
_cell.length_a   1.000
_cell.length_b   1.000
_cell.length_c   1.000
_cell.angle_alpha   90.00
_cell.angle_beta   90.00
_cell.angle_gamma   90.00
#
_symmetry.space_group_name_H-M   'P 1'
#
loop_
_entity.id
_entity.type
_entity.pdbx_description
1 polymer ?
#
loop_
_entity_poly.entity_id
_entity_poly.type
_entity_poly.pdbx_seq_one_letter_code
_entity_poly.pdbx_strand_id
1 'polypeptide(L)'
;MANKLKVEELRAKLAERGLSTTGLKSVLVERLEEAIAEDAKKDESKRKRKRNLDSSDGDEESNKLIAIGELRAMNVKELREEASKRGVATTGTKKELLERLCNDANNDSIAPVKSGTDGAEDDDDGLVEEKKEEKIAIDELRAMNVKELREEASKRGLATTGTKKVLLERLCNDANNDSSASVKSGTDGAEDDDDGFEEEKKEEKIVTATKKGAAVLDQWIPDNIKSQYHVLQRASSLLSCYCGDDVYDAMLNQTNVRDNNNKFFVLQVLESDNKKTYMVYFRWGRVGVKGQSKLDGPFHSWDRAIDIFSNKFLDKTKNFWSDRKEFIPHTKSYTWIEMDYGKDDNDSAVVNDVPKSSSEVKPEESKLDPQVAKFISLICNVSMMAQHMMEIGYNANKLPLGKLSKSTITKGYEVLKRISEVMSRFDRARLEELSGEFYTVIPHDFGFKKMSQFVIDTPQKLKQKIEMVEALGEIELATKLLSIDPGLMDDPLYYHYQQLNCGLTPVGADSEEFSMVANYMENTHAKTHSGYTVELSQLFRASRAGEADRFQQFSSSKNRMLLWHGSRLTNWAGILSQGLRIAPPEAPVTGYMFGKGVYFADMFSKSANYCYANSGANDGVLLLCEVALGDMNELLNSDYNADKLPPGKLSTKGVGRTAPNPSEAKTLEDGVVVPLGKPVDHSSSKGTLLYNEYIVYNTEQIKMRYVIQVKFNYKY
;
A
#
# COMPACT_ATOMS: atom_id res chain seq x y z
N MET A 1 -29.33 -26.33 -15.52
CA MET A 1 -30.51 -27.22 -15.66
C MET A 1 -30.15 -28.55 -16.34
N ALA A 2 -29.11 -28.60 -17.17
CA ALA A 2 -28.72 -29.80 -17.91
C ALA A 2 -28.12 -30.90 -17.01
N ASN A 3 -27.47 -30.53 -15.90
CA ASN A 3 -26.80 -31.50 -15.02
C ASN A 3 -27.76 -32.51 -14.33
N LYS A 4 -29.07 -32.23 -14.31
CA LYS A 4 -30.11 -33.13 -13.76
C LYS A 4 -30.65 -34.14 -14.78
N LEU A 5 -30.31 -34.02 -16.07
CA LEU A 5 -30.82 -34.89 -17.14
C LEU A 5 -30.06 -36.23 -17.19
N LYS A 6 -30.72 -37.27 -17.68
CA LYS A 6 -30.07 -38.55 -18.00
C LYS A 6 -29.28 -38.45 -19.31
N VAL A 7 -28.30 -39.34 -19.51
CA VAL A 7 -27.40 -39.30 -20.70
C VAL A 7 -28.18 -39.35 -22.02
N GLU A 8 -29.21 -40.19 -22.11
CA GLU A 8 -30.05 -40.29 -23.30
C GLU A 8 -30.85 -39.00 -23.57
N GLU A 9 -31.34 -38.33 -22.53
CA GLU A 9 -32.02 -37.04 -22.66
C GLU A 9 -31.07 -35.92 -23.09
N LEU A 10 -29.82 -35.94 -22.60
CA LEU A 10 -28.77 -35.01 -23.03
C LEU A 10 -28.44 -35.20 -24.51
N ARG A 11 -28.29 -36.45 -24.95
CA ARG A 11 -28.03 -36.77 -26.37
C ARG A 11 -29.19 -36.36 -27.27
N ALA A 12 -30.43 -36.61 -26.86
CA ALA A 12 -31.61 -36.16 -27.61
C ALA A 12 -31.63 -34.64 -27.77
N LYS A 13 -31.42 -33.89 -26.67
CA LYS A 13 -31.41 -32.41 -26.72
C LYS A 13 -30.24 -31.81 -27.51
N LEU A 14 -29.10 -32.50 -27.55
CA LEU A 14 -27.96 -32.12 -28.39
C LEU A 14 -28.22 -32.44 -29.87
N ALA A 15 -28.82 -33.59 -30.17
CA ALA A 15 -29.19 -33.98 -31.54
C ALA A 15 -30.22 -33.02 -32.14
N GLU A 16 -31.23 -32.60 -31.38
CA GLU A 16 -32.20 -31.56 -31.79
C GLU A 16 -31.52 -30.23 -32.18
N ARG A 17 -30.36 -29.96 -31.59
CA ARG A 17 -29.53 -28.76 -31.86
C ARG A 17 -28.46 -28.99 -32.92
N GLY A 18 -28.42 -30.18 -33.53
CA GLY A 18 -27.40 -30.57 -34.51
C GLY A 18 -25.99 -30.71 -33.94
N LEU A 19 -25.87 -30.89 -32.61
CA LEU A 19 -24.59 -30.97 -31.91
C LEU A 19 -24.19 -32.43 -31.66
N SER A 20 -22.88 -32.67 -31.58
CA SER A 20 -22.34 -34.01 -31.33
C SER A 20 -22.91 -34.64 -30.06
N THR A 21 -23.32 -35.90 -30.15
CA THR A 21 -23.90 -36.69 -29.04
C THR A 21 -22.89 -37.65 -28.40
N THR A 22 -21.63 -37.61 -28.82
CA THR A 22 -20.56 -38.46 -28.30
C THR A 22 -19.87 -37.82 -27.09
N GLY A 23 -19.38 -38.69 -26.19
CA GLY A 23 -18.65 -38.29 -24.98
C GLY A 23 -19.31 -38.76 -23.67
N LEU A 24 -18.59 -38.53 -22.57
CA LEU A 24 -19.05 -38.78 -21.20
C LEU A 24 -20.15 -37.77 -20.80
N LYS A 25 -20.95 -38.12 -19.79
CA LYS A 25 -22.09 -37.29 -19.33
C LYS A 25 -21.69 -35.84 -19.05
N SER A 26 -20.55 -35.61 -18.40
CA SER A 26 -20.04 -34.26 -18.09
C SER A 26 -19.87 -33.40 -19.34
N VAL A 27 -19.28 -33.98 -20.40
CA VAL A 27 -19.04 -33.30 -21.68
C VAL A 27 -20.36 -33.00 -22.41
N LEU A 28 -21.34 -33.89 -22.32
CA LEU A 28 -22.67 -33.66 -22.90
C LEU A 28 -23.45 -32.57 -22.16
N VAL A 29 -23.29 -32.49 -20.84
CA VAL A 29 -23.88 -31.42 -20.00
C VAL A 29 -23.28 -30.08 -20.38
N GLU A 30 -21.95 -29.97 -20.40
CA GLU A 30 -21.24 -28.74 -20.74
C GLU A 30 -21.62 -28.22 -22.13
N ARG A 31 -21.61 -29.11 -23.13
CA ARG A 31 -22.02 -28.78 -24.50
C ARG A 31 -23.47 -28.30 -24.60
N LEU A 32 -24.37 -28.89 -23.82
CA LEU A 32 -25.78 -28.48 -23.83
C LEU A 32 -25.97 -27.13 -23.11
N GLU A 33 -25.21 -26.85 -22.06
CA GLU A 33 -25.27 -25.57 -21.35
C GLU A 33 -24.70 -24.42 -22.18
N GLU A 34 -23.62 -24.66 -22.94
CA GLU A 34 -23.09 -23.70 -23.92
C GLU A 34 -24.12 -23.37 -25.01
N ALA A 35 -24.77 -24.39 -25.58
CA ALA A 35 -25.78 -24.19 -26.61
C ALA A 35 -26.99 -23.39 -26.11
N ILE A 36 -27.45 -23.66 -24.88
CA ILE A 36 -28.55 -22.90 -24.25
C ILE A 36 -28.13 -21.43 -24.02
N ALA A 37 -26.88 -21.18 -23.66
CA ALA A 37 -26.36 -19.82 -23.47
C ALA A 37 -26.27 -19.04 -24.81
N GLU A 38 -25.95 -19.71 -25.91
CA GLU A 38 -25.97 -19.09 -27.25
C GLU A 38 -27.38 -18.77 -27.73
N ASP A 39 -28.34 -19.68 -27.50
CA ASP A 39 -29.74 -19.45 -27.85
C ASP A 39 -30.31 -18.22 -27.12
N ALA A 40 -29.99 -18.06 -25.84
CA ALA A 40 -30.38 -16.89 -25.05
C ALA A 40 -29.81 -15.56 -25.62
N LYS A 41 -28.55 -15.56 -26.07
CA LYS A 41 -27.92 -14.38 -26.71
C LYS A 41 -28.56 -14.04 -28.05
N LYS A 42 -28.98 -15.04 -28.84
CA LYS A 42 -29.67 -14.84 -30.12
C LYS A 42 -31.10 -14.30 -29.93
N ASP A 43 -31.80 -14.72 -28.89
CA ASP A 43 -33.13 -14.19 -28.56
C ASP A 43 -33.09 -12.75 -28.05
N GLU A 44 -32.05 -12.38 -27.28
CA GLU A 44 -31.87 -11.01 -26.80
C GLU A 44 -31.57 -10.03 -27.94
N SER A 45 -30.78 -10.47 -28.93
CA SER A 45 -30.49 -9.69 -30.14
C SER A 45 -31.68 -9.61 -31.10
N LYS A 46 -32.52 -10.64 -31.22
CA LYS A 46 -33.80 -10.57 -31.93
C LYS A 46 -34.82 -9.65 -31.26
N ARG A 47 -34.90 -9.64 -29.92
CA ARG A 47 -35.74 -8.70 -29.15
C ARG A 47 -35.30 -7.23 -29.27
N LYS A 48 -34.01 -6.97 -29.52
CA LYS A 48 -33.51 -5.64 -29.85
C LYS A 48 -33.85 -5.23 -31.29
N ARG A 49 -33.77 -6.14 -32.25
CA ARG A 49 -34.17 -5.86 -33.65
C ARG A 49 -35.67 -5.68 -33.85
N LYS A 50 -36.52 -6.44 -33.14
CA LYS A 50 -37.98 -6.34 -33.26
C LYS A 50 -38.56 -5.06 -32.62
N ARG A 51 -37.83 -4.42 -31.69
CA ARG A 51 -38.18 -3.10 -31.15
C ARG A 51 -37.90 -1.93 -32.11
N ASN A 52 -37.14 -2.15 -33.18
CA ASN A 52 -36.78 -1.10 -34.14
C ASN A 52 -37.61 -1.13 -35.44
N LEU A 53 -38.63 -2.00 -35.54
CA LEU A 53 -39.41 -2.20 -36.78
C LEU A 53 -40.91 -1.88 -36.65
N ASP A 54 -41.43 -1.59 -35.45
CA ASP A 54 -42.80 -1.13 -35.22
C ASP A 54 -42.79 0.30 -34.67
N SER A 55 -42.56 1.29 -35.56
CA SER A 55 -43.02 2.68 -35.39
C SER A 55 -42.80 3.46 -36.68
N SER A 56 -43.74 3.34 -37.61
CA SER A 56 -43.96 4.34 -38.67
C SER A 56 -45.41 4.82 -38.55
N ASP A 57 -45.60 6.04 -38.05
CA ASP A 57 -46.62 7.00 -38.50
C ASP A 57 -46.69 8.17 -37.50
N GLY A 58 -46.69 9.41 -38.02
CA GLY A 58 -47.10 10.61 -37.30
C GLY A 58 -46.02 11.66 -37.12
N ASP A 59 -46.05 12.66 -38.01
CA ASP A 59 -45.19 13.85 -38.07
C ASP A 59 -45.31 14.82 -36.87
N GLU A 60 -44.26 15.65 -36.80
CA GLU A 60 -44.11 16.94 -36.13
C GLU A 60 -43.78 16.98 -34.62
N GLU A 61 -42.63 17.62 -34.35
CA GLU A 61 -42.20 18.22 -33.08
C GLU A 61 -41.49 17.32 -32.05
N SER A 62 -40.30 16.79 -32.38
CA SER A 62 -39.28 16.51 -31.36
C SER A 62 -37.87 16.38 -31.95
N ASN A 63 -37.09 17.45 -31.90
CA ASN A 63 -35.66 17.40 -32.18
C ASN A 63 -34.91 18.26 -31.15
N LYS A 64 -34.76 17.74 -29.93
CA LYS A 64 -33.89 18.37 -28.92
C LYS A 64 -33.21 17.30 -28.05
N LEU A 65 -31.98 16.95 -28.44
CA LEU A 65 -30.78 16.75 -27.60
C LEU A 65 -29.82 15.78 -28.31
N ILE A 66 -28.80 16.34 -28.97
CA ILE A 66 -27.62 15.56 -29.41
C ILE A 66 -26.75 15.30 -28.18
N ALA A 67 -26.36 14.04 -27.97
CA ALA A 67 -25.54 13.67 -26.83
C ALA A 67 -24.17 14.36 -26.88
N ILE A 68 -23.61 14.75 -25.72
CA ILE A 68 -22.31 15.45 -25.63
C ILE A 68 -21.17 14.70 -26.35
N GLY A 69 -21.24 13.36 -26.39
CA GLY A 69 -20.30 12.51 -27.13
C GLY A 69 -20.33 12.73 -28.64
N GLU A 70 -21.52 12.98 -29.21
CA GLU A 70 -21.72 13.20 -30.64
C GLU A 70 -21.30 14.61 -31.06
N LEU A 71 -21.54 15.63 -30.22
CA LEU A 71 -21.03 16.98 -30.46
C LEU A 71 -19.49 16.98 -30.55
N ARG A 72 -18.79 16.21 -29.71
CA ARG A 72 -17.31 16.13 -29.73
C ARG A 72 -16.76 15.50 -31.01
N ALA A 73 -17.53 14.66 -31.67
CA ALA A 73 -17.15 13.99 -32.90
C ALA A 73 -17.31 14.88 -34.15
N MET A 74 -18.15 15.92 -34.10
CA MET A 74 -18.43 16.82 -35.23
C MET A 74 -17.23 17.70 -35.60
N ASN A 75 -17.15 18.11 -36.86
CA ASN A 75 -16.20 19.11 -37.32
C ASN A 75 -16.71 20.55 -37.08
N VAL A 76 -15.87 21.56 -37.33
CA VAL A 76 -16.21 22.97 -37.04
C VAL A 76 -17.43 23.45 -37.84
N LYS A 77 -17.62 22.98 -39.08
CA LYS A 77 -18.75 23.39 -39.92
C LYS A 77 -20.06 22.84 -39.36
N GLU A 78 -20.08 21.57 -39.00
CA GLU A 78 -21.22 20.90 -38.37
C GLU A 78 -21.58 21.53 -37.02
N LEU A 79 -20.58 21.87 -36.20
CA LEU A 79 -20.81 22.57 -34.93
C LEU A 79 -21.41 23.96 -35.11
N ARG A 80 -21.09 24.67 -36.21
CA ARG A 80 -21.70 25.99 -36.49
C ARG A 80 -23.14 25.86 -36.96
N GLU A 81 -23.45 24.85 -37.76
CA GLU A 81 -24.82 24.55 -38.17
C GLU A 81 -25.67 24.15 -36.95
N GLU A 82 -25.11 23.35 -36.05
CA GLU A 82 -25.78 22.96 -34.81
C GLU A 82 -25.96 24.15 -33.85
N ALA A 83 -24.96 25.05 -33.75
CA ALA A 83 -25.11 26.28 -32.99
C ALA A 83 -26.17 27.22 -33.57
N SER A 84 -26.27 27.30 -34.90
CA SER A 84 -27.32 28.07 -35.58
C SER A 84 -28.71 27.52 -35.28
N LYS A 85 -28.87 26.18 -35.29
CA LYS A 85 -30.14 25.51 -34.95
C LYS A 85 -30.57 25.74 -33.50
N ARG A 86 -29.61 25.90 -32.57
CA ARG A 86 -29.87 26.15 -31.14
C ARG A 86 -29.88 27.63 -30.75
N GLY A 87 -29.72 28.54 -31.71
CA GLY A 87 -29.73 29.99 -31.45
C GLY A 87 -28.52 30.51 -30.67
N VAL A 88 -27.41 29.75 -30.65
CA VAL A 88 -26.15 30.13 -29.98
C VAL A 88 -25.14 30.68 -31.00
N ALA A 89 -24.23 31.55 -30.55
CA ALA A 89 -23.27 32.22 -31.43
C ALA A 89 -22.40 31.23 -32.23
N THR A 90 -22.35 31.40 -33.56
CA THR A 90 -21.70 30.48 -34.51
C THR A 90 -20.22 30.81 -34.80
N THR A 91 -19.66 31.85 -34.18
CA THR A 91 -18.28 32.28 -34.39
C THR A 91 -17.31 31.65 -33.38
N GLY A 92 -16.05 31.49 -33.75
CA GLY A 92 -15.00 30.97 -32.87
C GLY A 92 -14.40 29.62 -33.29
N THR A 93 -13.50 29.12 -32.45
CA THR A 93 -12.77 27.85 -32.60
C THR A 93 -13.62 26.64 -32.22
N LYS A 94 -13.21 25.43 -32.62
CA LYS A 94 -13.94 24.18 -32.33
C LYS A 94 -14.25 24.01 -30.84
N LYS A 95 -13.29 24.35 -29.98
CA LYS A 95 -13.39 24.22 -28.53
C LYS A 95 -14.44 25.17 -27.96
N GLU A 96 -14.46 26.43 -28.40
CA GLU A 96 -15.41 27.45 -27.94
C GLU A 96 -16.84 27.15 -28.39
N LEU A 97 -17.01 26.62 -29.62
CA LEU A 97 -18.32 26.17 -30.11
C LEU A 97 -18.84 24.97 -29.32
N LEU A 98 -17.97 24.01 -29.01
CA LEU A 98 -18.30 22.85 -28.18
C LEU A 98 -18.72 23.24 -26.76
N GLU A 99 -17.98 24.15 -26.14
CA GLU A 99 -18.25 24.62 -24.79
C GLU A 99 -19.60 25.34 -24.71
N ARG A 100 -19.91 26.20 -25.69
CA ARG A 100 -21.22 26.87 -25.78
C ARG A 100 -22.37 25.88 -26.01
N LEU A 101 -22.21 24.94 -26.94
CA LEU A 101 -23.24 23.94 -27.25
C LEU A 101 -23.47 22.93 -26.11
N CYS A 102 -22.45 22.64 -25.30
CA CYS A 102 -22.58 21.78 -24.14
C CYS A 102 -23.22 22.50 -22.94
N ASN A 103 -22.97 23.81 -22.79
CA ASN A 103 -23.57 24.60 -21.72
C ASN A 103 -25.06 24.88 -21.97
N ASP A 104 -25.46 25.06 -23.24
CA ASP A 104 -26.85 25.20 -23.67
C ASP A 104 -27.68 23.94 -23.39
N ALA A 105 -27.10 22.74 -23.53
CA ALA A 105 -27.76 21.47 -23.27
C ALA A 105 -28.10 21.21 -21.79
N ASN A 106 -27.56 22.01 -20.86
CA ASN A 106 -27.74 21.83 -19.42
C ASN A 106 -28.76 22.78 -18.78
N ASN A 107 -29.44 23.64 -19.57
CA ASN A 107 -30.33 24.65 -19.00
C ASN A 107 -31.73 24.57 -19.62
N ASP A 108 -32.63 23.80 -18.99
CA ASP A 108 -34.07 24.09 -19.07
C ASP A 108 -34.84 23.63 -17.81
N SER A 109 -35.58 24.61 -17.26
CA SER A 109 -36.67 24.60 -16.25
C SER A 109 -36.37 24.46 -14.75
N ILE A 110 -36.44 25.57 -13.99
CA ILE A 110 -37.65 26.04 -13.26
C ILE A 110 -37.58 27.57 -13.13
N ALA A 111 -38.64 28.26 -13.56
CA ALA A 111 -38.98 29.62 -13.13
C ALA A 111 -40.43 29.61 -12.63
N PRO A 112 -40.82 30.54 -11.74
CA PRO A 112 -41.94 31.38 -12.14
C PRO A 112 -41.80 32.88 -11.80
N VAL A 113 -42.07 33.69 -12.83
CA VAL A 113 -43.02 34.84 -12.91
C VAL A 113 -42.84 36.05 -11.97
N LYS A 114 -42.72 37.24 -12.59
CA LYS A 114 -43.02 38.57 -12.03
C LYS A 114 -44.41 39.04 -12.47
N SER A 115 -45.22 39.64 -11.57
CA SER A 115 -46.02 40.86 -11.80
C SER A 115 -47.02 41.14 -10.66
N GLY A 116 -47.21 42.41 -10.27
CA GLY A 116 -48.46 42.91 -9.68
C GLY A 116 -48.31 43.79 -8.43
N THR A 117 -48.88 45.00 -8.46
CA THR A 117 -48.74 46.14 -7.54
C THR A 117 -49.87 46.24 -6.50
N ASP A 118 -49.66 47.17 -5.54
CA ASP A 118 -50.61 47.97 -4.74
C ASP A 118 -51.21 47.41 -3.43
N GLY A 119 -51.13 48.25 -2.38
CA GLY A 119 -51.93 48.14 -1.15
C GLY A 119 -51.19 48.58 0.12
N ALA A 120 -51.34 49.86 0.51
CA ALA A 120 -50.99 50.39 1.82
C ALA A 120 -52.12 50.12 2.83
N GLU A 121 -51.79 49.85 4.10
CA GLU A 121 -52.35 50.50 5.31
C GLU A 121 -51.72 49.92 6.59
N ASP A 122 -51.44 50.86 7.49
CA ASP A 122 -50.99 50.89 8.89
C ASP A 122 -51.14 49.63 9.77
N ASP A 123 -50.12 49.36 10.60
CA ASP A 123 -50.25 49.55 12.04
C ASP A 123 -48.88 49.55 12.77
N ASP A 124 -48.81 50.48 13.72
CA ASP A 124 -47.76 50.83 14.67
C ASP A 124 -47.46 49.69 15.67
N ASP A 125 -46.18 49.46 16.00
CA ASP A 125 -45.71 49.48 17.38
C ASP A 125 -44.21 49.15 17.47
N GLY A 126 -43.46 50.12 17.98
CA GLY A 126 -42.02 50.03 18.19
C GLY A 126 -41.64 49.13 19.37
N LEU A 127 -40.72 48.20 19.13
CA LEU A 127 -39.90 47.59 20.18
C LEU A 127 -38.43 47.55 19.72
N VAL A 128 -37.57 48.01 20.61
CA VAL A 128 -36.12 48.18 20.45
C VAL A 128 -35.46 46.81 20.25
N GLU A 129 -34.95 46.51 19.05
CA GLU A 129 -34.11 45.34 18.80
C GLU A 129 -32.63 45.66 19.01
N GLU A 130 -32.02 44.93 19.96
CA GLU A 130 -30.57 44.81 20.11
C GLU A 130 -29.96 44.27 18.82
N LYS A 131 -28.92 44.96 18.29
CA LYS A 131 -28.13 44.47 17.16
C LYS A 131 -27.46 43.15 17.52
N LYS A 132 -28.04 42.02 17.08
CA LYS A 132 -27.29 40.77 16.92
C LYS A 132 -26.42 40.89 15.67
N GLU A 133 -25.10 40.77 15.86
CA GLU A 133 -24.17 40.61 14.74
C GLU A 133 -24.48 39.30 14.00
N GLU A 134 -24.88 39.38 12.74
CA GLU A 134 -24.99 38.22 11.85
C GLU A 134 -23.61 37.59 11.64
N LYS A 135 -23.40 36.38 12.17
CA LYS A 135 -22.17 35.60 11.96
C LYS A 135 -22.12 35.08 10.52
N ILE A 136 -21.10 35.48 9.78
CA ILE A 136 -20.78 35.00 8.43
C ILE A 136 -20.46 33.50 8.45
N ALA A 137 -21.04 32.72 7.54
CA ALA A 137 -20.84 31.27 7.48
C ALA A 137 -19.39 30.91 7.11
N ILE A 138 -18.89 29.78 7.62
CA ILE A 138 -17.49 29.33 7.41
C ILE A 138 -17.13 29.20 5.92
N ASP A 139 -18.08 28.81 5.07
CA ASP A 139 -17.86 28.68 3.63
C ASP A 139 -17.76 30.04 2.92
N GLU A 140 -18.37 31.10 3.46
CA GLU A 140 -18.23 32.47 2.96
C GLU A 140 -16.88 33.07 3.37
N LEU A 141 -16.39 32.78 4.58
CA LEU A 141 -15.03 33.16 5.01
C LEU A 141 -13.95 32.55 4.10
N ARG A 142 -14.17 31.35 3.57
CA ARG A 142 -13.23 30.69 2.63
C ARG A 142 -13.16 31.39 1.27
N ALA A 143 -14.24 32.04 0.86
CA ALA A 143 -14.34 32.73 -0.42
C ALA A 143 -13.70 34.14 -0.40
N MET A 144 -13.58 34.76 0.78
CA MET A 144 -13.05 36.12 0.93
C MET A 144 -11.56 36.25 0.56
N ASN A 145 -11.15 37.43 0.14
CA ASN A 145 -9.74 37.78 -0.07
C ASN A 145 -9.07 38.25 1.23
N VAL A 146 -7.74 38.44 1.21
CA VAL A 146 -6.97 38.79 2.42
C VAL A 146 -7.43 40.11 3.04
N LYS A 147 -7.85 41.09 2.24
CA LYS A 147 -8.29 42.39 2.75
C LYS A 147 -9.62 42.27 3.49
N GLU A 148 -10.58 41.55 2.92
CA GLU A 148 -11.88 41.26 3.52
C GLU A 148 -11.74 40.46 4.82
N LEU A 149 -10.85 39.46 4.84
CA LEU A 149 -10.56 38.68 6.05
C LEU A 149 -9.92 39.52 7.17
N ARG A 150 -9.14 40.56 6.83
CA ARG A 150 -8.59 41.49 7.83
C ARG A 150 -9.66 42.42 8.39
N GLU A 151 -10.55 42.90 7.54
CA GLU A 151 -11.69 43.72 7.96
C GLU A 151 -12.63 42.91 8.87
N GLU A 152 -12.88 41.64 8.53
CA GLU A 152 -13.69 40.74 9.34
C GLU A 152 -13.00 40.36 10.67
N ALA A 153 -11.69 40.11 10.66
CA ALA A 153 -10.92 39.91 11.89
C ALA A 153 -10.95 41.16 12.77
N SER A 154 -10.87 42.36 12.19
CA SER A 154 -10.95 43.62 12.92
C SER A 154 -12.33 43.83 13.56
N LYS A 155 -13.41 43.45 12.87
CA LYS A 155 -14.78 43.53 13.43
C LYS A 155 -14.95 42.60 14.63
N ARG A 156 -14.31 41.44 14.62
CA ARG A 156 -14.37 40.44 15.71
C ARG A 156 -13.30 40.64 16.80
N GLY A 157 -12.54 41.75 16.75
CA GLY A 157 -11.49 42.06 17.74
C GLY A 157 -10.27 41.11 17.68
N LEU A 158 -10.06 40.44 16.54
CA LEU A 158 -8.95 39.50 16.32
C LEU A 158 -7.78 40.19 15.61
N ALA A 159 -6.57 39.67 15.80
CA ALA A 159 -5.39 40.19 15.12
C ALA A 159 -5.56 40.17 13.59
N THR A 160 -5.24 41.27 12.92
CA THR A 160 -5.40 41.46 11.46
C THR A 160 -4.14 41.13 10.66
N THR A 161 -3.07 40.71 11.33
CA THR A 161 -1.79 40.34 10.71
C THR A 161 -1.75 38.85 10.32
N GLY A 162 -0.96 38.53 9.30
CA GLY A 162 -0.75 37.17 8.81
C GLY A 162 -1.19 36.93 7.36
N THR A 163 -0.93 35.70 6.90
CA THR A 163 -1.31 35.20 5.58
C THR A 163 -2.79 34.83 5.53
N LYS A 164 -3.35 34.67 4.32
CA LYS A 164 -4.78 34.30 4.12
C LYS A 164 -5.21 33.13 4.99
N LYS A 165 -4.38 32.08 5.06
CA LYS A 165 -4.63 30.84 5.82
C LYS A 165 -4.72 31.11 7.32
N VAL A 166 -3.80 31.92 7.86
CA VAL A 166 -3.74 32.26 9.28
C VAL A 166 -4.95 33.09 9.71
N LEU A 167 -5.36 34.06 8.89
CA LEU A 167 -6.56 34.86 9.12
C LEU A 167 -7.83 34.00 9.08
N LEU A 168 -7.92 33.06 8.13
CA LEU A 168 -9.06 32.16 8.00
C LEU A 168 -9.18 31.20 9.18
N GLU A 169 -8.07 30.62 9.61
CA GLU A 169 -8.01 29.71 10.76
C GLU A 169 -8.41 30.44 12.05
N ARG A 170 -7.93 31.68 12.23
CA ARG A 170 -8.30 32.54 13.36
C ARG A 170 -9.80 32.85 13.39
N LEU A 171 -10.37 33.25 12.25
CA LEU A 171 -11.80 33.56 12.12
C LEU A 171 -12.69 32.31 12.25
N CYS A 172 -12.24 31.15 11.78
CA CYS A 172 -12.96 29.89 11.93
C CYS A 172 -12.92 29.36 13.36
N ASN A 173 -11.79 29.54 14.07
CA ASN A 173 -11.65 29.14 15.46
C ASN A 173 -12.52 30.01 16.38
N ASP A 174 -12.57 31.32 16.12
CA ASP A 174 -13.47 32.25 16.81
C ASP A 174 -14.95 31.88 16.61
N ALA A 175 -15.35 31.52 15.37
CA ALA A 175 -16.69 31.06 15.08
C ALA A 175 -17.09 29.77 15.84
N ASN A 176 -16.11 28.97 16.29
CA ASN A 176 -16.33 27.69 16.97
C ASN A 176 -16.23 27.77 18.51
N ASN A 177 -15.72 28.86 19.10
CA ASN A 177 -15.31 28.89 20.51
C ASN A 177 -16.37 29.38 21.53
N ASP A 178 -17.62 29.52 21.12
CA ASP A 178 -18.70 30.07 21.98
C ASP A 178 -19.41 29.00 22.83
N SER A 179 -18.68 27.97 23.29
CA SER A 179 -19.22 26.98 24.25
C SER A 179 -18.33 26.76 25.47
N SER A 180 -17.71 27.81 26.00
CA SER A 180 -17.38 27.93 27.43
C SER A 180 -16.75 29.28 27.74
N ALA A 181 -17.46 30.18 28.42
CA ALA A 181 -16.88 31.39 28.99
C ALA A 181 -16.47 31.15 30.46
N SER A 182 -15.22 31.48 30.83
CA SER A 182 -14.89 32.07 32.14
C SER A 182 -13.47 32.69 32.17
N VAL A 183 -13.45 34.01 32.14
CA VAL A 183 -12.55 35.01 32.75
C VAL A 183 -11.32 34.52 33.56
N LYS A 184 -10.13 35.06 33.24
CA LYS A 184 -9.24 35.78 34.18
C LYS A 184 -8.13 36.58 33.49
N SER A 185 -7.88 37.74 34.11
CA SER A 185 -7.07 38.92 33.78
C SER A 185 -5.56 38.78 34.05
N GLY A 186 -4.73 39.59 33.38
CA GLY A 186 -3.47 40.08 33.97
C GLY A 186 -2.29 40.36 33.02
N THR A 187 -2.17 41.61 32.58
CA THR A 187 -0.95 42.47 32.47
C THR A 187 0.30 42.04 31.67
N ASP A 188 0.54 42.86 30.64
CA ASP A 188 1.76 43.40 30.01
C ASP A 188 3.16 43.06 30.56
N GLY A 189 4.06 42.81 29.59
CA GLY A 189 5.51 42.87 29.72
C GLY A 189 6.17 42.50 28.39
N ALA A 190 6.44 43.49 27.53
CA ALA A 190 7.24 43.36 26.32
C ALA A 190 8.73 43.44 26.68
N GLU A 191 9.57 42.64 26.03
CA GLU A 191 10.86 43.03 25.44
C GLU A 191 11.48 41.85 24.66
N ASP A 192 12.20 42.22 23.60
CA ASP A 192 12.70 41.46 22.47
C ASP A 192 13.68 40.32 22.82
N ASP A 193 13.72 39.26 22.00
CA ASP A 193 14.95 38.84 21.31
C ASP A 193 14.71 37.71 20.29
N ASP A 194 15.65 37.67 19.35
CA ASP A 194 15.87 36.93 18.11
C ASP A 194 15.98 35.39 18.23
N ASP A 195 15.24 34.63 17.40
CA ASP A 195 15.61 33.27 17.00
C ASP A 195 14.77 32.67 15.84
N GLY A 196 15.46 31.89 15.01
CA GLY A 196 15.04 31.42 13.69
C GLY A 196 13.85 30.46 13.65
N PHE A 197 13.19 30.46 12.51
CA PHE A 197 12.17 29.47 12.13
C PHE A 197 12.79 28.08 12.04
N GLU A 198 12.84 27.34 13.15
CA GLU A 198 12.83 25.88 13.12
C GLU A 198 11.41 25.42 12.79
N GLU A 199 11.25 24.72 11.66
CA GLU A 199 10.04 23.95 11.40
C GLU A 199 9.91 22.87 12.47
N GLU A 200 9.01 23.06 13.44
CA GLU A 200 8.59 21.99 14.35
C GLU A 200 8.03 20.81 13.54
N LYS A 201 8.89 19.84 13.24
CA LYS A 201 8.48 18.48 12.94
C LYS A 201 7.76 17.95 14.19
N LYS A 202 6.45 17.77 14.09
CA LYS A 202 5.72 16.91 15.03
C LYS A 202 6.26 15.49 14.90
N GLU A 203 7.23 15.14 15.73
CA GLU A 203 7.53 13.75 16.04
C GLU A 203 6.33 13.17 16.79
N GLU A 204 5.49 12.42 16.07
CA GLU A 204 4.52 11.55 16.70
C GLU A 204 5.30 10.43 17.42
N LYS A 205 5.43 10.58 18.74
CA LYS A 205 6.05 9.59 19.64
C LYS A 205 5.46 8.20 19.39
N ILE A 206 6.34 7.24 19.13
CA ILE A 206 6.03 5.81 19.13
C ILE A 206 5.47 5.46 20.52
N VAL A 207 4.21 5.02 20.57
CA VAL A 207 3.43 4.83 21.81
C VAL A 207 3.70 3.44 22.38
N THR A 208 4.12 3.38 23.64
CA THR A 208 4.40 2.16 24.41
C THR A 208 3.15 1.32 24.61
N ALA A 209 3.22 0.03 24.26
CA ALA A 209 2.11 -0.90 24.35
C ALA A 209 2.35 -1.95 25.46
N THR A 210 1.51 -1.98 26.49
CA THR A 210 1.64 -2.92 27.62
C THR A 210 1.13 -4.31 27.22
N LYS A 211 2.03 -5.30 27.08
CA LYS A 211 1.64 -6.72 26.93
C LYS A 211 1.45 -7.34 28.31
N LYS A 212 0.24 -7.83 28.58
CA LYS A 212 -0.09 -8.69 29.73
C LYS A 212 -0.92 -9.83 29.15
N GLY A 213 -0.39 -11.05 29.13
CA GLY A 213 -0.99 -12.21 28.42
C GLY A 213 -0.60 -12.32 26.93
N ALA A 214 -1.24 -13.22 26.18
CA ALA A 214 -0.91 -13.51 24.77
C ALA A 214 -1.17 -12.35 23.79
N ALA A 215 -2.17 -11.52 24.06
CA ALA A 215 -2.50 -10.35 23.25
C ALA A 215 -2.12 -9.04 23.95
N VAL A 216 -1.78 -8.03 23.15
CA VAL A 216 -1.43 -6.69 23.63
C VAL A 216 -2.72 -5.91 23.81
N LEU A 217 -2.84 -5.20 24.93
CA LEU A 217 -3.98 -4.32 25.15
C LEU A 217 -3.96 -3.16 24.15
N ASP A 218 -5.14 -2.79 23.67
CA ASP A 218 -5.28 -1.63 22.80
C ASP A 218 -4.69 -0.38 23.47
N GLN A 219 -3.86 0.35 22.73
CA GLN A 219 -3.11 1.50 23.25
C GLN A 219 -3.98 2.62 23.85
N TRP A 220 -5.26 2.68 23.47
CA TRP A 220 -6.18 3.72 23.93
C TRP A 220 -7.02 3.31 25.14
N ILE A 221 -6.80 2.11 25.68
CA ILE A 221 -7.36 1.71 26.97
C ILE A 221 -6.72 2.58 28.07
N PRO A 222 -7.48 3.09 29.05
CA PRO A 222 -6.93 3.85 30.17
C PRO A 222 -5.84 3.10 30.95
N ASP A 223 -4.77 3.80 31.36
CA ASP A 223 -3.59 3.16 31.97
C ASP A 223 -3.88 2.49 33.33
N ASN A 224 -4.87 3.00 34.07
CA ASN A 224 -5.36 2.36 35.29
C ASN A 224 -5.99 0.98 35.04
N ILE A 225 -6.48 0.72 33.82
CA ILE A 225 -7.01 -0.58 33.41
C ILE A 225 -5.87 -1.45 32.87
N LYS A 226 -4.98 -0.89 32.03
CA LYS A 226 -3.82 -1.63 31.51
C LYS A 226 -2.93 -2.21 32.60
N SER A 227 -2.84 -1.54 33.75
CA SER A 227 -2.08 -2.03 34.91
C SER A 227 -2.71 -3.23 35.63
N GLN A 228 -4.04 -3.45 35.50
CA GLN A 228 -4.80 -4.42 36.31
C GLN A 228 -5.52 -5.50 35.50
N TYR A 229 -5.52 -5.39 34.18
CA TYR A 229 -6.23 -6.29 33.27
C TYR A 229 -5.28 -6.83 32.20
N HIS A 230 -5.65 -7.97 31.64
CA HIS A 230 -5.02 -8.59 30.48
C HIS A 230 -6.09 -9.13 29.52
N VAL A 231 -5.72 -9.44 28.27
CA VAL A 231 -6.68 -10.04 27.33
C VAL A 231 -7.00 -11.47 27.78
N LEU A 232 -8.28 -11.82 27.82
CA LEU A 232 -8.75 -13.15 28.19
C LEU A 232 -8.28 -14.20 27.17
N GLN A 233 -7.67 -15.27 27.67
CA GLN A 233 -7.25 -16.45 26.93
C GLN A 233 -7.86 -17.69 27.59
N ARG A 234 -8.42 -18.60 26.80
CA ARG A 234 -9.03 -19.84 27.31
C ARG A 234 -8.72 -21.05 26.45
N ALA A 235 -8.50 -22.19 27.09
CA ALA A 235 -8.43 -23.47 26.39
C ALA A 235 -9.72 -23.74 25.60
N SER A 236 -9.56 -24.11 24.33
CA SER A 236 -10.69 -24.46 23.48
C SER A 236 -11.38 -25.72 24.05
N SER A 237 -12.71 -25.67 24.21
CA SER A 237 -13.51 -26.77 24.76
C SER A 237 -13.66 -27.96 23.79
N LEU A 238 -13.14 -27.84 22.57
CA LEU A 238 -13.07 -28.92 21.60
C LEU A 238 -11.86 -29.82 21.89
N LEU A 239 -12.14 -31.08 22.18
CA LEU A 239 -11.23 -32.20 22.42
C LEU A 239 -10.36 -32.57 21.19
N SER A 240 -9.86 -31.59 20.44
CA SER A 240 -8.91 -31.76 19.37
C SER A 240 -7.56 -31.24 19.85
N CYS A 241 -6.66 -32.18 20.15
CA CYS A 241 -5.29 -32.00 20.62
C CYS A 241 -4.34 -31.26 19.63
N TYR A 242 -4.87 -30.36 18.79
CA TYR A 242 -4.09 -29.57 17.82
C TYR A 242 -4.47 -28.07 17.78
N CYS A 243 -5.49 -27.61 18.53
CA CYS A 243 -5.92 -26.21 18.57
C CYS A 243 -5.44 -25.56 19.87
N GLY A 244 -4.55 -24.54 19.80
CA GLY A 244 -4.15 -23.76 20.99
C GLY A 244 -5.31 -22.98 21.62
N ASP A 245 -5.04 -22.33 22.75
CA ASP A 245 -6.02 -21.50 23.46
C ASP A 245 -6.67 -20.42 22.58
N ASP A 246 -7.96 -20.19 22.78
CA ASP A 246 -8.74 -19.11 22.19
C ASP A 246 -8.43 -17.78 22.91
N VAL A 247 -7.73 -16.88 22.21
CA VAL A 247 -7.47 -15.50 22.64
C VAL A 247 -8.62 -14.60 22.16
N TYR A 248 -9.33 -13.96 23.08
CA TYR A 248 -10.51 -13.12 22.78
C TYR A 248 -10.11 -11.68 22.40
N ASP A 249 -9.41 -11.56 21.28
CA ASP A 249 -8.99 -10.32 20.63
C ASP A 249 -9.31 -10.41 19.13
N ALA A 250 -9.95 -9.37 18.57
CA ALA A 250 -10.29 -9.33 17.17
C ALA A 250 -10.07 -7.94 16.58
N MET A 251 -9.25 -7.89 15.52
CA MET A 251 -9.10 -6.73 14.66
C MET A 251 -9.89 -6.94 13.38
N LEU A 252 -10.83 -6.03 13.12
CA LEU A 252 -11.67 -6.05 11.94
C LEU A 252 -11.38 -4.84 11.06
N ASN A 253 -11.44 -5.05 9.74
CA ASN A 253 -11.25 -3.99 8.76
C ASN A 253 -12.31 -4.07 7.65
N GLN A 254 -12.63 -2.92 7.09
CA GLN A 254 -13.59 -2.80 6.00
C GLN A 254 -13.22 -1.62 5.11
N THR A 255 -12.94 -1.90 3.84
CA THR A 255 -12.74 -0.87 2.83
C THR A 255 -13.70 -1.05 1.67
N ASN A 256 -14.48 -0.01 1.38
CA ASN A 256 -15.30 0.09 0.17
C ASN A 256 -14.92 1.37 -0.57
N VAL A 257 -14.28 1.20 -1.72
CA VAL A 257 -13.73 2.33 -2.49
C VAL A 257 -14.83 3.26 -3.01
N ARG A 258 -15.92 2.70 -3.55
CA ARG A 258 -17.06 3.47 -4.08
C ARG A 258 -17.76 4.31 -3.02
N ASP A 259 -17.99 3.70 -1.86
CA ASP A 259 -18.70 4.33 -0.75
C ASP A 259 -17.76 5.19 0.13
N ASN A 260 -16.50 5.38 -0.29
CA ASN A 260 -15.45 6.11 0.44
C ASN A 260 -15.24 5.65 1.89
N ASN A 261 -15.47 4.36 2.15
CA ASN A 261 -15.32 3.76 3.47
C ASN A 261 -13.94 3.11 3.60
N ASN A 262 -13.24 3.41 4.67
CA ASN A 262 -12.03 2.71 5.11
C ASN A 262 -12.05 2.73 6.65
N LYS A 263 -12.60 1.67 7.23
CA LYS A 263 -13.03 1.62 8.64
C LYS A 263 -12.43 0.43 9.35
N PHE A 264 -12.17 0.59 10.64
CA PHE A 264 -11.72 -0.50 11.50
C PHE A 264 -12.65 -0.70 12.69
N PHE A 265 -12.57 -1.87 13.30
CA PHE A 265 -13.22 -2.19 14.55
C PHE A 265 -12.36 -3.16 15.36
N VAL A 266 -11.98 -2.78 16.57
CA VAL A 266 -11.25 -3.60 17.56
C VAL A 266 -12.24 -4.13 18.59
N LEU A 267 -12.09 -5.39 18.97
CA LEU A 267 -12.82 -6.03 20.06
C LEU A 267 -11.81 -6.73 20.98
N GLN A 268 -11.88 -6.49 22.29
CA GLN A 268 -11.06 -7.19 23.28
C GLN A 268 -11.90 -7.58 24.49
N VAL A 269 -11.79 -8.83 24.95
CA VAL A 269 -12.28 -9.24 26.27
C VAL A 269 -11.12 -9.14 27.25
N LEU A 270 -11.32 -8.41 28.33
CA LEU A 270 -10.31 -8.16 29.36
C LEU A 270 -10.66 -8.96 30.62
N GLU A 271 -9.70 -9.68 31.19
CA GLU A 271 -9.76 -10.34 32.50
C GLU A 271 -8.91 -9.54 33.49
N SER A 272 -9.43 -9.27 34.69
CA SER A 272 -8.63 -8.67 35.76
C SER A 272 -7.61 -9.67 36.28
N ASP A 273 -6.45 -9.22 36.75
CA ASP A 273 -5.38 -10.13 37.21
C ASP A 273 -5.79 -11.04 38.37
N ASN A 274 -6.75 -10.58 39.18
CA ASN A 274 -7.33 -11.36 40.26
C ASN A 274 -8.40 -12.38 39.79
N LYS A 275 -8.70 -12.42 38.48
CA LYS A 275 -9.66 -13.29 37.79
C LYS A 275 -11.11 -13.19 38.27
N LYS A 276 -11.46 -12.06 38.90
CA LYS A 276 -12.80 -11.83 39.48
C LYS A 276 -13.73 -11.02 38.58
N THR A 277 -13.16 -10.17 37.72
CA THR A 277 -13.92 -9.20 36.93
C THR A 277 -13.47 -9.20 35.48
N TYR A 278 -14.43 -8.98 34.59
CA TYR A 278 -14.23 -9.04 33.15
C TYR A 278 -14.80 -7.78 32.49
N MET A 279 -14.18 -7.30 31.43
CA MET A 279 -14.67 -6.16 30.66
C MET A 279 -14.63 -6.48 29.16
N VAL A 280 -15.43 -5.77 28.38
CA VAL A 280 -15.36 -5.83 26.91
C VAL A 280 -15.05 -4.46 26.38
N TYR A 281 -13.95 -4.35 25.65
CA TYR A 281 -13.51 -3.12 25.02
C TYR A 281 -13.80 -3.16 23.52
N PHE A 282 -14.31 -2.04 23.00
CA PHE A 282 -14.56 -1.80 21.60
C PHE A 282 -13.90 -0.50 21.17
N ARG A 283 -13.26 -0.47 20.01
CA ARG A 283 -12.77 0.77 19.39
C ARG A 283 -13.02 0.75 17.89
N TRP A 284 -13.55 1.82 17.33
CA TRP A 284 -13.89 1.87 15.91
C TRP A 284 -13.70 3.27 15.33
N GLY A 285 -13.50 3.33 14.02
CA GLY A 285 -13.33 4.61 13.33
C GLY A 285 -12.76 4.43 11.94
N ARG A 286 -12.22 5.53 11.38
CA ARG A 286 -11.50 5.50 10.10
C ARG A 286 -10.08 4.95 10.29
N VAL A 287 -9.54 4.27 9.30
CA VAL A 287 -8.13 3.83 9.37
C VAL A 287 -7.18 5.03 9.38
N GLY A 288 -6.14 4.98 10.21
CA GLY A 288 -5.25 6.12 10.49
C GLY A 288 -5.54 6.87 11.78
N VAL A 289 -6.83 6.96 12.17
CA VAL A 289 -7.24 7.80 13.31
C VAL A 289 -7.60 6.98 14.55
N LYS A 290 -7.53 7.62 15.72
CA LYS A 290 -7.88 7.01 17.02
C LYS A 290 -9.29 6.39 17.04
N GLY A 291 -10.28 7.12 16.51
CA GLY A 291 -11.68 6.71 16.50
C GLY A 291 -12.40 6.91 17.83
N GLN A 292 -13.59 6.32 17.95
CA GLN A 292 -14.39 6.24 19.18
C GLN A 292 -14.11 4.92 19.89
N SER A 293 -14.29 4.89 21.21
CA SER A 293 -14.17 3.67 22.01
C SER A 293 -15.32 3.53 23.00
N LYS A 294 -15.59 2.30 23.42
CA LYS A 294 -16.52 1.95 24.49
C LYS A 294 -15.91 0.83 25.32
N LEU A 295 -15.95 0.99 26.63
CA LEU A 295 -15.64 -0.06 27.58
C LEU A 295 -16.94 -0.47 28.30
N ASP A 296 -17.22 -1.76 28.34
CA ASP A 296 -18.42 -2.34 28.94
C ASP A 296 -18.03 -3.27 30.10
N GLY A 297 -18.72 -3.16 31.24
CA GLY A 297 -18.38 -3.87 32.48
C GLY A 297 -18.08 -2.92 33.67
N PRO A 298 -17.50 -3.43 34.77
CA PRO A 298 -17.04 -4.81 34.98
C PRO A 298 -18.18 -5.82 35.14
N PHE A 299 -17.98 -7.03 34.62
CA PHE A 299 -18.84 -8.20 34.78
C PHE A 299 -18.19 -9.20 35.74
N HIS A 300 -18.99 -9.97 36.46
CA HIS A 300 -18.51 -11.03 37.37
C HIS A 300 -18.51 -12.43 36.73
N SER A 301 -18.93 -12.52 35.46
CA SER A 301 -18.96 -13.75 34.68
C SER A 301 -18.25 -13.51 33.35
N TRP A 302 -17.28 -14.35 33.06
CA TRP A 302 -16.57 -14.37 31.79
C TRP A 302 -17.48 -14.79 30.63
N ASP A 303 -18.45 -15.70 30.87
CA ASP A 303 -19.44 -16.11 29.86
C ASP A 303 -20.19 -14.90 29.30
N ARG A 304 -20.65 -14.00 30.19
CA ARG A 304 -21.33 -12.77 29.78
C ARG A 304 -20.45 -11.86 28.92
N ALA A 305 -19.17 -11.74 29.25
CA ALA A 305 -18.23 -10.93 28.48
C ALA A 305 -17.95 -11.53 27.10
N ILE A 306 -17.79 -12.86 27.03
CA ILE A 306 -17.62 -13.61 25.79
C ILE A 306 -18.87 -13.54 24.92
N ASP A 307 -20.07 -13.61 25.49
CA ASP A 307 -21.32 -13.47 24.75
C ASP A 307 -21.44 -12.09 24.10
N ILE A 308 -21.13 -11.03 24.84
CA ILE A 308 -21.13 -9.66 24.32
C ILE A 308 -20.12 -9.52 23.16
N PHE A 309 -18.92 -10.06 23.33
CA PHE A 309 -17.88 -10.08 22.30
C PHE A 309 -18.32 -10.86 21.06
N SER A 310 -18.79 -12.09 21.24
CA SER A 310 -19.15 -13.01 20.16
C SER A 310 -20.37 -12.51 19.38
N ASN A 311 -21.37 -11.95 20.07
CA ASN A 311 -22.51 -11.30 19.43
C ASN A 311 -22.10 -10.05 18.65
N LYS A 312 -21.15 -9.25 19.17
CA LYS A 312 -20.64 -8.09 18.43
C LYS A 312 -19.83 -8.53 17.20
N PHE A 313 -19.00 -9.56 17.33
CA PHE A 313 -18.25 -10.14 16.22
C PHE A 313 -19.20 -10.64 15.13
N LEU A 314 -20.23 -11.41 15.50
CA LEU A 314 -21.28 -11.89 14.59
C LEU A 314 -22.05 -10.74 13.92
N ASP A 315 -22.44 -9.70 14.68
CA ASP A 315 -23.12 -8.53 14.13
C ASP A 315 -22.30 -7.85 13.02
N LYS A 316 -20.98 -7.68 13.25
CA LYS A 316 -20.07 -6.95 12.35
C LYS A 316 -19.54 -7.77 11.18
N THR A 317 -19.38 -9.08 11.36
CA THR A 317 -18.73 -9.97 10.37
C THR A 317 -19.69 -10.94 9.71
N LYS A 318 -20.86 -11.20 10.31
CA LYS A 318 -21.80 -12.28 9.96
C LYS A 318 -21.21 -13.69 10.11
N ASN A 319 -20.10 -13.83 10.82
CA ASN A 319 -19.45 -15.11 11.13
C ASN A 319 -19.50 -15.36 12.65
N PHE A 320 -19.60 -16.62 13.06
CA PHE A 320 -19.44 -16.98 14.47
C PHE A 320 -17.96 -16.94 14.88
N TRP A 321 -17.70 -16.53 16.11
CA TRP A 321 -16.31 -16.48 16.63
C TRP A 321 -15.66 -17.87 16.73
N SER A 322 -16.46 -18.91 17.02
CA SER A 322 -16.01 -20.30 17.04
C SER A 322 -15.46 -20.75 15.68
N ASP A 323 -16.06 -20.26 14.60
CA ASP A 323 -15.82 -20.72 13.24
C ASP A 323 -14.87 -19.77 12.49
N ARG A 324 -14.23 -18.83 13.20
CA ARG A 324 -13.40 -17.77 12.61
C ARG A 324 -12.24 -18.28 11.75
N LYS A 325 -11.79 -19.53 11.94
CA LYS A 325 -10.75 -20.14 11.08
C LYS A 325 -11.28 -20.45 9.67
N GLU A 326 -12.58 -20.63 9.53
CA GLU A 326 -13.30 -20.80 8.27
C GLU A 326 -14.04 -19.50 7.88
N PHE A 327 -13.42 -18.34 8.13
CA PHE A 327 -14.03 -17.02 7.92
C PHE A 327 -14.50 -16.83 6.47
N ILE A 328 -15.77 -16.49 6.28
CA ILE A 328 -16.36 -16.16 4.98
C ILE A 328 -16.57 -14.65 4.89
N PRO A 329 -15.86 -13.93 3.98
CA PRO A 329 -16.10 -12.52 3.76
C PRO A 329 -17.50 -12.26 3.20
N HIS A 330 -18.20 -11.28 3.77
CA HIS A 330 -19.51 -10.83 3.28
C HIS A 330 -19.45 -9.40 2.75
N THR A 331 -20.12 -9.16 1.62
CA THR A 331 -20.22 -7.84 0.99
C THR A 331 -20.68 -6.78 1.99
N LYS A 332 -20.00 -5.63 2.03
CA LYS A 332 -20.28 -4.51 2.96
C LYS A 332 -20.29 -4.89 4.45
N SER A 333 -19.66 -6.01 4.83
CA SER A 333 -19.39 -6.38 6.22
C SER A 333 -17.91 -6.21 6.57
N TYR A 334 -17.57 -6.28 7.85
CA TYR A 334 -16.17 -6.26 8.26
C TYR A 334 -15.51 -7.61 8.02
N THR A 335 -14.23 -7.60 7.66
CA THR A 335 -13.38 -8.78 7.54
C THR A 335 -12.46 -8.87 8.75
N TRP A 336 -12.33 -10.07 9.33
CA TRP A 336 -11.39 -10.32 10.40
C TRP A 336 -9.96 -10.43 9.84
N ILE A 337 -9.03 -9.72 10.47
CA ILE A 337 -7.61 -9.80 10.18
C ILE A 337 -6.98 -10.72 11.22
N GLU A 338 -6.45 -11.84 10.74
CA GLU A 338 -5.81 -12.85 11.57
C GLU A 338 -4.46 -12.33 12.09
N MET A 339 -4.35 -12.26 13.40
CA MET A 339 -3.14 -11.87 14.13
C MET A 339 -2.39 -13.12 14.58
N ASP A 340 -1.07 -13.14 14.39
CA ASP A 340 -0.21 -14.17 14.99
C ASP A 340 0.10 -13.77 16.44
N TYR A 341 -0.43 -14.53 17.40
CA TYR A 341 -0.25 -14.26 18.83
C TYR A 341 0.95 -15.01 19.44
N GLY A 342 1.67 -15.83 18.66
CA GLY A 342 2.73 -16.69 19.16
C GLY A 342 2.19 -17.82 20.06
N LYS A 343 2.92 -18.93 20.17
CA LYS A 343 2.60 -20.04 21.09
C LYS A 343 3.58 -20.15 22.26
N ASP A 344 4.59 -19.30 22.32
CA ASP A 344 5.57 -19.37 23.38
C ASP A 344 5.14 -18.43 24.51
N ASP A 345 4.68 -19.04 25.61
CA ASP A 345 4.38 -18.39 26.90
C ASP A 345 5.63 -17.69 27.52
N ASN A 346 6.71 -17.55 26.76
CA ASN A 346 7.95 -16.86 27.10
C ASN A 346 8.28 -15.69 26.14
N ASP A 347 7.37 -15.29 25.25
CA ASP A 347 7.52 -14.08 24.42
C ASP A 347 7.21 -12.82 25.24
N SER A 348 8.15 -12.43 26.10
CA SER A 348 8.12 -11.19 26.89
C SER A 348 8.38 -9.92 26.05
N ALA A 349 8.64 -10.02 24.75
CA ALA A 349 8.92 -8.85 23.90
C ALA A 349 7.95 -8.75 22.71
N VAL A 350 6.85 -8.02 22.89
CA VAL A 350 6.30 -7.28 21.74
C VAL A 350 7.12 -6.00 21.66
N VAL A 351 7.78 -5.84 20.51
CA VAL A 351 8.65 -4.73 20.06
C VAL A 351 8.05 -3.31 20.09
N ASN A 352 7.00 -3.07 20.87
CA ASN A 352 6.47 -1.74 21.17
C ASN A 352 6.76 -1.27 22.60
N ASP A 353 7.32 -2.11 23.47
CA ASP A 353 8.21 -1.57 24.50
C ASP A 353 9.49 -1.19 23.76
N VAL A 354 9.56 0.05 23.27
CA VAL A 354 10.84 0.75 23.31
C VAL A 354 11.11 0.86 24.80
N PRO A 355 12.00 0.05 25.39
CA PRO A 355 12.39 0.37 26.74
C PRO A 355 13.02 1.76 26.60
N LYS A 356 12.62 2.70 27.45
CA LYS A 356 13.44 3.89 27.73
C LYS A 356 14.80 3.50 28.37
N SER A 357 15.28 2.28 28.13
CA SER A 357 16.45 1.62 28.64
C SER A 357 16.93 0.45 27.76
N SER A 358 16.58 0.37 26.46
CA SER A 358 17.63 -0.09 25.52
C SER A 358 18.52 1.12 25.32
N SER A 359 19.23 1.49 26.39
CA SER A 359 20.46 2.22 26.27
C SER A 359 21.21 1.51 25.16
N GLU A 360 21.41 2.24 24.08
CA GLU A 360 22.29 1.93 22.97
C GLU A 360 23.44 1.09 23.54
N VAL A 361 23.45 -0.22 23.28
CA VAL A 361 24.72 -0.93 23.39
C VAL A 361 25.55 -0.25 22.33
N LYS A 362 26.44 0.64 22.79
CA LYS A 362 27.28 1.39 21.89
C LYS A 362 27.96 0.35 21.03
N PRO A 363 28.09 0.57 19.71
CA PRO A 363 28.84 -0.34 18.84
C PRO A 363 30.22 -0.72 19.40
N GLU A 364 30.78 0.15 20.26
CA GLU A 364 32.03 0.04 21.01
C GLU A 364 32.05 -1.05 22.10
N GLU A 365 30.90 -1.50 22.61
CA GLU A 365 30.78 -2.51 23.68
C GLU A 365 30.49 -3.92 23.15
N SER A 366 30.26 -4.05 21.83
CA SER A 366 29.98 -5.33 21.19
C SER A 366 31.27 -6.13 20.92
N LYS A 367 31.14 -7.46 20.86
CA LYS A 367 32.17 -8.41 20.41
C LYS A 367 32.42 -8.33 18.91
N LEU A 368 31.57 -7.62 18.16
CA LEU A 368 31.68 -7.41 16.73
C LEU A 368 32.74 -6.34 16.41
N ASP A 369 33.27 -6.40 15.18
CA ASP A 369 34.00 -5.27 14.62
C ASP A 369 33.11 -4.01 14.63
N PRO A 370 33.62 -2.81 15.00
CA PRO A 370 32.80 -1.60 15.09
C PRO A 370 32.02 -1.25 13.81
N GLN A 371 32.58 -1.53 12.64
CA GLN A 371 31.90 -1.31 11.35
C GLN A 371 30.72 -2.27 11.20
N VAL A 372 30.92 -3.54 11.56
CA VAL A 372 29.85 -4.55 11.55
C VAL A 372 28.79 -4.21 12.59
N ALA A 373 29.17 -3.88 13.82
CA ALA A 373 28.23 -3.50 14.89
C ALA A 373 27.33 -2.32 14.47
N LYS A 374 27.93 -1.27 13.87
CA LYS A 374 27.19 -0.12 13.35
C LYS A 374 26.24 -0.51 12.21
N PHE A 375 26.68 -1.38 11.30
CA PHE A 375 25.85 -1.86 10.19
C PHE A 375 24.68 -2.72 10.70
N ILE A 376 24.91 -3.62 11.64
CA ILE A 376 23.86 -4.46 12.26
C ILE A 376 22.86 -3.59 13.02
N SER A 377 23.33 -2.59 13.76
CA SER A 377 22.45 -1.62 14.42
C SER A 377 21.56 -0.86 13.44
N LEU A 378 22.01 -0.62 12.21
CA LEU A 378 21.22 0.04 11.17
C LEU A 378 20.12 -0.89 10.63
N ILE A 379 20.49 -2.09 10.19
CA ILE A 379 19.54 -2.99 9.50
C ILE A 379 18.60 -3.74 10.45
N CYS A 380 18.95 -3.85 11.73
CA CYS A 380 18.12 -4.46 12.77
C CYS A 380 17.36 -3.43 13.63
N ASN A 381 17.23 -2.18 13.15
CA ASN A 381 16.48 -1.15 13.85
C ASN A 381 14.96 -1.31 13.65
N VAL A 382 14.29 -1.82 14.68
CA VAL A 382 12.85 -2.08 14.65
C VAL A 382 12.02 -0.80 14.56
N SER A 383 12.46 0.29 15.17
CA SER A 383 11.80 1.59 15.08
C SER A 383 11.79 2.12 13.64
N MET A 384 12.92 1.99 12.95
CA MET A 384 13.05 2.35 11.53
C MET A 384 12.14 1.45 10.65
N MET A 385 12.04 0.16 10.94
CA MET A 385 11.09 -0.74 10.26
C MET A 385 9.63 -0.29 10.46
N ALA A 386 9.25 0.14 11.67
CA ALA A 386 7.92 0.67 11.97
C ALA A 386 7.63 1.96 11.20
N GLN A 387 8.61 2.87 11.14
CA GLN A 387 8.47 4.13 10.42
C GLN A 387 8.29 3.91 8.91
N HIS A 388 9.11 3.05 8.29
CA HIS A 388 8.95 2.76 6.86
C HIS A 388 7.64 2.06 6.53
N MET A 389 7.09 1.23 7.44
CA MET A 389 5.74 0.70 7.29
C MET A 389 4.70 1.82 7.17
N MET A 390 4.81 2.87 7.97
CA MET A 390 3.90 4.02 7.87
C MET A 390 4.08 4.78 6.55
N GLU A 391 5.32 4.97 6.10
CA GLU A 391 5.63 5.66 4.83
C GLU A 391 5.09 4.93 3.59
N ILE A 392 5.11 3.59 3.58
CA ILE A 392 4.51 2.79 2.48
C ILE A 392 2.97 2.78 2.52
N GLY A 393 2.37 3.51 3.47
CA GLY A 393 0.93 3.68 3.62
C GLY A 393 0.26 2.55 4.42
N TYR A 394 1.02 1.67 5.05
CA TYR A 394 0.53 0.62 5.93
C TYR A 394 0.34 1.15 7.36
N ASN A 395 -0.74 0.78 8.03
CA ASN A 395 -1.01 1.27 9.38
C ASN A 395 -0.34 0.39 10.45
N ALA A 396 0.93 0.67 10.74
CA ALA A 396 1.72 -0.06 11.75
C ALA A 396 1.11 0.00 13.17
N ASN A 397 0.42 1.09 13.51
CA ASN A 397 -0.25 1.28 14.82
C ASN A 397 -1.40 0.29 15.09
N LYS A 398 -1.86 -0.42 14.06
CA LYS A 398 -2.98 -1.37 14.15
C LYS A 398 -2.56 -2.82 14.06
N LEU A 399 -1.50 -3.07 13.30
CA LEU A 399 -0.94 -4.39 13.09
C LEU A 399 0.57 -4.27 13.37
N PRO A 400 0.99 -4.40 14.65
CA PRO A 400 2.40 -4.28 15.01
C PRO A 400 3.24 -5.29 14.23
N LEU A 401 4.48 -4.88 13.93
CA LEU A 401 5.44 -5.49 12.97
C LEU A 401 5.53 -7.03 13.02
N GLY A 402 5.43 -7.62 14.21
CA GLY A 402 5.58 -9.06 14.42
C GLY A 402 4.30 -9.89 14.39
N LYS A 403 3.13 -9.29 14.14
CA LYS A 403 1.83 -9.98 14.25
C LYS A 403 1.06 -10.13 12.95
N LEU A 404 1.61 -9.66 11.83
CA LEU A 404 1.00 -9.90 10.53
C LEU A 404 1.16 -11.38 10.19
N SER A 405 0.04 -12.10 10.08
CA SER A 405 0.09 -13.52 9.71
C SER A 405 0.56 -13.71 8.26
N LYS A 406 1.36 -14.76 8.03
CA LYS A 406 1.73 -15.21 6.68
C LYS A 406 0.50 -15.41 5.79
N SER A 407 -0.62 -15.89 6.36
CA SER A 407 -1.90 -16.04 5.68
C SER A 407 -2.44 -14.71 5.14
N THR A 408 -2.29 -13.61 5.89
CA THR A 408 -2.72 -12.27 5.46
C THR A 408 -1.84 -11.74 4.32
N ILE A 409 -0.53 -11.96 4.37
CA ILE A 409 0.41 -11.60 3.28
C ILE A 409 0.05 -12.37 2.00
N THR A 410 -0.15 -13.69 2.09
CA THR A 410 -0.57 -14.53 0.96
C THR A 410 -1.91 -14.08 0.38
N LYS A 411 -2.93 -13.82 1.20
CA LYS A 411 -4.22 -13.25 0.76
C LYS A 411 -4.04 -11.91 0.04
N GLY A 412 -3.12 -11.06 0.53
CA GLY A 412 -2.75 -9.80 -0.12
C GLY A 412 -2.29 -10.02 -1.56
N TYR A 413 -1.36 -10.96 -1.78
CA TYR A 413 -0.91 -11.33 -3.11
C TYR A 413 -2.03 -11.91 -3.99
N GLU A 414 -2.89 -12.77 -3.46
CA GLU A 414 -4.02 -13.35 -4.21
C GLU A 414 -4.99 -12.27 -4.72
N VAL A 415 -5.25 -11.23 -3.93
CA VAL A 415 -6.07 -10.10 -4.39
C VAL A 415 -5.33 -9.32 -5.49
N LEU A 416 -4.04 -9.00 -5.31
CA LEU A 416 -3.24 -8.31 -6.32
C LEU A 416 -3.15 -9.11 -7.64
N LYS A 417 -3.11 -10.44 -7.56
CA LYS A 417 -3.19 -11.35 -8.71
C LYS A 417 -4.50 -11.19 -9.47
N ARG A 418 -5.64 -11.21 -8.77
CA ARG A 418 -6.95 -10.96 -9.38
C ARG A 418 -7.06 -9.55 -9.99
N ILE A 419 -6.49 -8.54 -9.34
CA ILE A 419 -6.42 -7.17 -9.90
C ILE A 419 -5.67 -7.21 -11.23
N SER A 420 -4.51 -7.87 -11.27
CA SER A 420 -3.69 -7.94 -12.48
C SER A 420 -4.40 -8.59 -13.67
N GLU A 421 -5.21 -9.62 -13.42
CA GLU A 421 -6.01 -10.32 -14.44
C GLU A 421 -7.10 -9.40 -15.02
N VAL A 422 -7.74 -8.59 -14.17
CA VAL A 422 -8.82 -7.68 -14.54
C VAL A 422 -8.30 -6.41 -15.22
N MET A 423 -7.09 -5.95 -14.87
CA MET A 423 -6.50 -4.73 -15.46
C MET A 423 -6.40 -4.78 -16.98
N SER A 424 -6.15 -5.97 -17.55
CA SER A 424 -6.11 -6.18 -19.00
C SER A 424 -7.45 -5.87 -19.70
N ARG A 425 -8.56 -5.93 -18.97
CA ARG A 425 -9.94 -5.80 -19.48
C ARG A 425 -10.54 -4.40 -19.29
N PHE A 426 -9.82 -3.49 -18.63
CA PHE A 426 -10.27 -2.12 -18.30
C PHE A 426 -11.63 -2.04 -17.56
N ASP A 427 -11.96 -3.06 -16.76
CA ASP A 427 -13.18 -3.07 -15.94
C ASP A 427 -12.98 -2.26 -14.64
N ARG A 428 -13.24 -0.96 -14.71
CA ARG A 428 -13.09 -0.04 -13.58
C ARG A 428 -13.92 -0.45 -12.36
N ALA A 429 -15.15 -0.92 -12.59
CA ALA A 429 -16.06 -1.31 -11.53
C ALA A 429 -15.45 -2.47 -10.73
N ARG A 430 -14.93 -3.48 -11.41
CA ARG A 430 -14.27 -4.61 -10.77
C ARG A 430 -12.94 -4.22 -10.12
N LEU A 431 -12.16 -3.32 -10.71
CA LEU A 431 -10.92 -2.81 -10.11
C LEU A 431 -11.17 -2.05 -8.80
N GLU A 432 -12.24 -1.26 -8.72
CA GLU A 432 -12.63 -0.58 -7.47
C GLU A 432 -13.01 -1.57 -6.37
N GLU A 433 -13.72 -2.64 -6.71
CA GLU A 433 -14.10 -3.71 -5.77
C GLU A 433 -12.86 -4.44 -5.25
N LEU A 434 -11.99 -4.91 -6.16
CA LEU A 434 -10.78 -5.64 -5.79
C LEU A 434 -9.77 -4.74 -5.06
N SER A 435 -9.68 -3.46 -5.41
CA SER A 435 -8.87 -2.49 -4.63
C SER A 435 -9.41 -2.35 -3.20
N GLY A 436 -10.74 -2.30 -3.03
CA GLY A 436 -11.37 -2.32 -1.71
C GLY A 436 -11.10 -3.60 -0.93
N GLU A 437 -11.14 -4.76 -1.60
CA GLU A 437 -10.78 -6.05 -1.02
C GLU A 437 -9.32 -6.06 -0.56
N PHE A 438 -8.38 -5.57 -1.38
CA PHE A 438 -6.96 -5.48 -1.04
C PHE A 438 -6.74 -4.60 0.19
N TYR A 439 -7.36 -3.42 0.24
CA TYR A 439 -7.27 -2.51 1.39
C TYR A 439 -8.06 -2.98 2.61
N THR A 440 -8.90 -4.00 2.45
CA THR A 440 -9.57 -4.69 3.57
C THR A 440 -8.63 -5.72 4.18
N VAL A 441 -7.93 -6.50 3.35
CA VAL A 441 -6.95 -7.50 3.78
C VAL A 441 -5.69 -6.85 4.35
N ILE A 442 -5.18 -5.82 3.69
CA ILE A 442 -3.99 -5.06 4.09
C ILE A 442 -4.44 -3.64 4.47
N PRO A 443 -4.57 -3.31 5.77
CA PRO A 443 -5.03 -2.00 6.20
C PRO A 443 -4.09 -0.87 5.79
N HIS A 444 -4.66 0.16 5.18
CA HIS A 444 -3.94 1.34 4.75
C HIS A 444 -4.48 2.61 5.42
N ASP A 445 -3.57 3.52 5.76
CA ASP A 445 -3.93 4.88 6.11
C ASP A 445 -3.93 5.77 4.87
N PHE A 446 -5.11 6.27 4.50
CA PHE A 446 -5.29 7.20 3.39
C PHE A 446 -5.58 8.62 3.87
N GLY A 447 -5.46 8.91 5.17
CA GLY A 447 -5.95 10.13 5.78
C GLY A 447 -7.39 10.39 5.40
N PHE A 448 -7.78 11.64 5.15
CA PHE A 448 -9.14 12.01 4.72
C PHE A 448 -9.31 12.11 3.20
N LYS A 449 -8.36 11.59 2.41
CA LYS A 449 -8.44 11.58 0.94
C LYS A 449 -9.54 10.62 0.46
N LYS A 450 -10.13 10.92 -0.69
CA LYS A 450 -11.18 10.09 -1.30
C LYS A 450 -10.61 8.75 -1.76
N MET A 451 -11.26 7.65 -1.38
CA MET A 451 -10.81 6.29 -1.71
C MET A 451 -10.69 6.04 -3.22
N SER A 452 -11.51 6.71 -4.04
CA SER A 452 -11.47 6.62 -5.50
C SER A 452 -10.14 7.04 -6.14
N GLN A 453 -9.28 7.75 -5.40
CA GLN A 453 -7.93 8.11 -5.86
C GLN A 453 -6.94 6.94 -5.74
N PHE A 454 -7.24 5.98 -4.88
CA PHE A 454 -6.38 4.84 -4.55
C PHE A 454 -6.79 3.55 -5.27
N VAL A 455 -7.62 3.64 -6.32
CA VAL A 455 -7.90 2.48 -7.18
C VAL A 455 -6.59 2.00 -7.79
N ILE A 456 -6.33 0.70 -7.73
CA ILE A 456 -5.18 0.04 -8.33
C ILE A 456 -5.54 -0.28 -9.79
N ASP A 457 -5.36 0.73 -10.65
CA ASP A 457 -5.79 0.73 -12.06
C ASP A 457 -4.65 0.86 -13.06
N THR A 458 -3.39 0.97 -12.60
CA THR A 458 -2.21 1.05 -13.46
C THR A 458 -1.15 0.03 -13.08
N PRO A 459 -0.34 -0.48 -14.04
CA PRO A 459 0.74 -1.43 -13.74
C PRO A 459 1.73 -0.90 -12.71
N GLN A 460 1.95 0.41 -12.69
CA GLN A 460 2.83 1.08 -11.74
C GLN A 460 2.27 1.01 -10.31
N LYS A 461 0.98 1.31 -10.12
CA LYS A 461 0.32 1.18 -8.81
C LYS A 461 0.31 -0.26 -8.34
N LEU A 462 0.04 -1.21 -9.24
CA LEU A 462 0.09 -2.63 -8.92
C LEU A 462 1.49 -3.05 -8.47
N LYS A 463 2.54 -2.68 -9.21
CA LYS A 463 3.95 -2.93 -8.86
C LYS A 463 4.29 -2.36 -7.48
N GLN A 464 3.92 -1.11 -7.20
CA GLN A 464 4.13 -0.50 -5.89
C GLN A 464 3.46 -1.29 -4.75
N LYS A 465 2.26 -1.84 -4.97
CA LYS A 465 1.57 -2.66 -3.97
C LYS A 465 2.16 -4.06 -3.82
N ILE A 466 2.70 -4.65 -4.88
CA ILE A 466 3.46 -5.91 -4.80
C ILE A 466 4.70 -5.72 -3.93
N GLU A 467 5.52 -4.71 -4.23
CA GLU A 467 6.74 -4.40 -3.47
C GLU A 467 6.43 -4.04 -2.01
N MET A 468 5.28 -3.42 -1.75
CA MET A 468 4.81 -3.16 -0.41
C MET A 468 4.53 -4.47 0.35
N VAL A 469 3.80 -5.41 -0.25
CA VAL A 469 3.50 -6.72 0.38
C VAL A 469 4.77 -7.55 0.56
N GLU A 470 5.73 -7.47 -0.37
CA GLU A 470 7.07 -8.07 -0.20
C GLU A 470 7.79 -7.51 1.02
N ALA A 471 7.84 -6.18 1.16
CA ALA A 471 8.46 -5.53 2.31
C ALA A 471 7.78 -5.92 3.64
N LEU A 472 6.45 -6.07 3.65
CA LEU A 472 5.72 -6.56 4.83
C LEU A 472 6.17 -7.98 5.24
N GLY A 473 6.41 -8.86 4.28
CA GLY A 473 6.93 -10.21 4.53
C GLY A 473 8.37 -10.23 5.04
N GLU A 474 9.24 -9.36 4.52
CA GLU A 474 10.61 -9.23 5.03
C GLU A 474 10.63 -8.69 6.47
N ILE A 475 9.75 -7.74 6.78
CA ILE A 475 9.63 -7.16 8.12
C ILE A 475 9.06 -8.16 9.13
N GLU A 476 8.06 -8.96 8.75
CA GLU A 476 7.50 -10.01 9.60
C GLU A 476 8.59 -11.01 10.01
N LEU A 477 9.39 -11.43 9.04
CA LEU A 477 10.51 -12.34 9.22
C LEU A 477 11.64 -11.71 10.03
N ALA A 478 12.01 -10.46 9.73
CA ALA A 478 13.01 -9.72 10.50
C ALA A 478 12.57 -9.57 11.96
N THR A 479 11.31 -9.25 12.21
CA THR A 479 10.78 -9.13 13.57
C THR A 479 10.88 -10.47 14.30
N LYS A 480 10.48 -11.58 13.65
CA LYS A 480 10.63 -12.94 14.20
C LYS A 480 12.08 -13.30 14.53
N LEU A 481 13.03 -12.91 13.69
CA LEU A 481 14.46 -13.10 13.96
C LEU A 481 14.97 -12.27 15.14
N LEU A 482 14.37 -11.10 15.38
CA LEU A 482 14.76 -10.13 16.41
C LEU A 482 13.94 -10.25 17.72
N SER A 483 13.05 -11.24 17.85
CA SER A 483 12.03 -11.35 18.92
C SER A 483 12.56 -11.78 20.30
N ILE A 484 13.73 -11.35 20.75
CA ILE A 484 14.40 -12.00 21.91
C ILE A 484 14.50 -11.16 23.18
N ASP A 485 14.30 -11.87 24.29
CA ASP A 485 14.30 -11.43 25.68
C ASP A 485 15.65 -10.80 26.08
N PRO A 486 15.70 -9.47 26.25
CA PRO A 486 16.93 -8.75 26.63
C PRO A 486 17.50 -9.19 27.99
N GLY A 487 16.73 -9.92 28.81
CA GLY A 487 17.17 -10.40 30.12
C GLY A 487 18.20 -11.53 30.10
N LEU A 488 18.51 -12.11 28.92
CA LEU A 488 19.33 -13.32 28.80
C LEU A 488 20.69 -13.12 28.12
N MET A 489 21.03 -11.93 27.61
CA MET A 489 22.22 -11.77 26.75
C MET A 489 23.03 -10.49 27.00
N ASP A 490 24.34 -10.66 27.19
CA ASP A 490 25.30 -9.57 27.42
C ASP A 490 25.57 -8.68 26.18
N ASP A 491 25.32 -9.18 24.96
CA ASP A 491 25.59 -8.46 23.70
C ASP A 491 24.48 -8.71 22.65
N PRO A 492 23.43 -7.87 22.63
CA PRO A 492 22.31 -7.97 21.68
C PRO A 492 22.71 -7.83 20.22
N LEU A 493 23.69 -6.99 19.89
CA LEU A 493 24.12 -6.77 18.50
C LEU A 493 24.84 -8.00 17.94
N TYR A 494 25.72 -8.61 18.74
CA TYR A 494 26.37 -9.86 18.38
C TYR A 494 25.35 -10.98 18.21
N TYR A 495 24.34 -11.03 19.07
CA TYR A 495 23.28 -12.01 18.93
C TYR A 495 22.49 -11.84 17.62
N HIS A 496 22.03 -10.62 17.31
CA HIS A 496 21.34 -10.34 16.04
C HIS A 496 22.21 -10.72 14.84
N TYR A 497 23.51 -10.41 14.87
CA TYR A 497 24.45 -10.83 13.85
C TYR A 497 24.51 -12.36 13.68
N GLN A 498 24.52 -13.13 14.77
CA GLN A 498 24.48 -14.59 14.70
C GLN A 498 23.19 -15.10 14.05
N GLN A 499 22.03 -14.47 14.33
CA GLN A 499 20.76 -14.85 13.71
C GLN A 499 20.72 -14.59 12.21
N LEU A 500 21.49 -13.62 11.71
CA LEU A 500 21.63 -13.40 10.27
C LEU A 500 22.39 -14.53 9.58
N ASN A 501 23.14 -15.37 10.30
CA ASN A 501 23.88 -16.51 9.73
C ASN A 501 24.68 -16.16 8.46
N CYS A 502 25.23 -14.95 8.45
CA CYS A 502 25.91 -14.34 7.32
C CYS A 502 27.16 -13.62 7.82
N GLY A 503 28.32 -14.16 7.46
CA GLY A 503 29.61 -13.59 7.81
C GLY A 503 29.83 -12.27 7.08
N LEU A 504 30.11 -11.19 7.83
CA LEU A 504 30.46 -9.89 7.28
C LEU A 504 31.87 -9.52 7.72
N THR A 505 32.77 -9.33 6.75
CA THR A 505 34.15 -8.90 7.01
C THR A 505 34.38 -7.53 6.39
N PRO A 506 34.71 -6.49 7.18
CA PRO A 506 35.00 -5.16 6.64
C PRO A 506 36.15 -5.20 5.62
N VAL A 507 35.99 -4.44 4.54
CA VAL A 507 37.00 -4.27 3.49
C VAL A 507 37.65 -2.91 3.67
N GLY A 508 38.98 -2.89 3.83
CA GLY A 508 39.73 -1.65 4.02
C GLY A 508 39.70 -0.73 2.79
N ALA A 509 39.66 0.58 3.02
CA ALA A 509 39.59 1.59 1.97
C ALA A 509 40.77 1.54 0.98
N ASP A 510 41.96 1.15 1.46
CA ASP A 510 43.17 1.04 0.65
C ASP A 510 43.26 -0.27 -0.17
N SER A 511 42.26 -1.13 -0.09
CA SER A 511 42.25 -2.41 -0.80
C SER A 511 41.88 -2.26 -2.28
N GLU A 512 42.38 -3.18 -3.10
CA GLU A 512 42.00 -3.27 -4.51
C GLU A 512 40.50 -3.59 -4.68
N GLU A 513 39.92 -4.37 -3.77
CA GLU A 513 38.49 -4.69 -3.76
C GLU A 513 37.66 -3.42 -3.56
N PHE A 514 38.02 -2.59 -2.58
CA PHE A 514 37.34 -1.32 -2.34
C PHE A 514 37.44 -0.40 -3.55
N SER A 515 38.64 -0.25 -4.10
CA SER A 515 38.88 0.57 -5.30
C SER A 515 38.08 0.08 -6.51
N MET A 516 37.98 -1.24 -6.71
CA MET A 516 37.19 -1.83 -7.78
C MET A 516 35.69 -1.55 -7.60
N VAL A 517 35.16 -1.73 -6.39
CA VAL A 517 33.73 -1.49 -6.11
C VAL A 517 33.39 0.00 -6.23
N ALA A 518 34.24 0.89 -5.72
CA ALA A 518 34.09 2.34 -5.85
C ALA A 518 34.09 2.77 -7.32
N ASN A 519 35.05 2.29 -8.12
CA ASN A 519 35.12 2.57 -9.55
C ASN A 519 33.91 2.01 -10.31
N TYR A 520 33.47 0.80 -9.96
CA TYR A 520 32.26 0.22 -10.54
C TYR A 520 31.01 1.06 -10.24
N MET A 521 30.85 1.50 -8.98
CA MET A 521 29.77 2.38 -8.55
C MET A 521 29.79 3.72 -9.30
N GLU A 522 30.95 4.37 -9.37
CA GLU A 522 31.12 5.68 -10.02
C GLU A 522 30.83 5.60 -11.53
N ASN A 523 31.49 4.68 -12.24
CA ASN A 523 31.32 4.57 -13.69
C ASN A 523 29.89 4.21 -14.06
N THR A 524 29.22 3.37 -13.28
CA THR A 524 27.88 2.87 -13.61
C THR A 524 26.75 3.66 -12.95
N HIS A 525 27.04 4.87 -12.49
CA HIS A 525 26.02 5.86 -12.15
C HIS A 525 25.41 6.46 -13.42
N ALA A 526 24.20 6.02 -13.76
CA ALA A 526 23.54 6.39 -14.98
C ALA A 526 23.17 7.88 -15.07
N LYS A 527 23.41 8.51 -16.23
CA LYS A 527 23.15 9.95 -16.47
C LYS A 527 21.69 10.36 -16.26
N THR A 528 20.73 9.46 -16.48
CA THR A 528 19.29 9.72 -16.27
C THR A 528 18.89 9.72 -14.80
N HIS A 529 19.77 9.29 -13.89
CA HIS A 529 19.54 9.26 -12.44
C HIS A 529 20.36 10.35 -11.75
N SER A 530 20.25 11.59 -12.24
CA SER A 530 21.05 12.74 -11.77
C SER A 530 20.47 13.47 -10.55
N GLY A 531 19.30 13.06 -10.06
CA GLY A 531 18.63 13.66 -8.91
C GLY A 531 19.34 13.44 -7.56
N TYR A 532 20.35 12.57 -7.52
CA TYR A 532 21.17 12.32 -6.34
C TYR A 532 22.60 11.96 -6.74
N THR A 533 23.53 12.16 -5.81
CA THR A 533 24.85 11.50 -5.79
C THR A 533 24.88 10.48 -4.67
N VAL A 534 25.87 9.59 -4.68
CA VAL A 534 26.02 8.54 -3.67
C VAL A 534 27.45 8.49 -3.17
N GLU A 535 27.61 8.30 -1.86
CA GLU A 535 28.88 8.08 -1.19
C GLU A 535 28.96 6.65 -0.65
N LEU A 536 30.08 5.97 -0.90
CA LEU A 536 30.37 4.65 -0.35
C LEU A 536 30.78 4.79 1.12
N SER A 537 29.92 4.35 2.04
CA SER A 537 30.15 4.49 3.49
C SER A 537 30.91 3.29 4.07
N GLN A 538 30.44 2.07 3.80
CA GLN A 538 31.06 0.84 4.30
C GLN A 538 30.96 -0.25 3.25
N LEU A 539 31.99 -1.10 3.18
CA LEU A 539 32.07 -2.25 2.29
C LEU A 539 32.40 -3.50 3.11
N PHE A 540 31.61 -4.54 2.95
CA PHE A 540 31.81 -5.82 3.63
C PHE A 540 31.90 -6.94 2.60
N ARG A 541 32.87 -7.85 2.77
CA ARG A 541 32.81 -9.16 2.14
C ARG A 541 31.75 -9.98 2.85
N ALA A 542 30.80 -10.53 2.11
CA ALA A 542 29.70 -11.31 2.63
C ALA A 542 29.91 -12.80 2.38
N SER A 543 29.60 -13.63 3.39
CA SER A 543 29.64 -15.08 3.29
C SER A 543 28.46 -15.69 4.04
N ARG A 544 27.38 -16.00 3.30
CA ARG A 544 26.17 -16.56 3.88
C ARG A 544 26.30 -18.07 4.03
N ALA A 545 25.92 -18.62 5.18
CA ALA A 545 26.03 -20.04 5.47
C ALA A 545 25.31 -20.92 4.43
N GLY A 546 26.01 -21.96 3.95
CA GLY A 546 25.54 -22.92 2.94
C GLY A 546 25.31 -22.35 1.54
N GLU A 547 25.53 -21.05 1.30
CA GLU A 547 25.33 -20.46 -0.03
C GLU A 547 26.41 -20.90 -1.01
N ALA A 548 27.66 -20.95 -0.57
CA ALA A 548 28.78 -21.45 -1.37
C ALA A 548 28.56 -22.90 -1.82
N ASP A 549 28.06 -23.76 -0.93
CA ASP A 549 27.78 -25.17 -1.23
C ASP A 549 26.69 -25.33 -2.30
N ARG A 550 25.60 -24.56 -2.20
CA ARG A 550 24.53 -24.55 -3.21
C ARG A 550 25.00 -24.01 -4.55
N PHE A 551 25.86 -22.98 -4.52
CA PHE A 551 26.43 -22.36 -5.71
C PHE A 551 27.48 -23.24 -6.41
N GLN A 552 28.06 -24.23 -5.71
CA GLN A 552 29.14 -25.08 -6.22
C GLN A 552 28.81 -25.74 -7.57
N GLN A 553 27.55 -26.12 -7.80
CA GLN A 553 27.12 -26.71 -9.08
C GLN A 553 27.21 -25.73 -10.28
N PHE A 554 27.24 -24.42 -10.00
CA PHE A 554 27.36 -23.35 -10.99
C PHE A 554 28.75 -22.70 -11.01
N SER A 555 29.70 -23.16 -10.18
CA SER A 555 31.05 -22.58 -10.10
C SER A 555 31.85 -22.75 -11.39
N SER A 556 31.53 -23.74 -12.22
CA SER A 556 32.12 -23.96 -13.54
C SER A 556 31.28 -23.41 -14.69
N SER A 557 30.14 -22.78 -14.40
CA SER A 557 29.30 -22.15 -15.44
C SER A 557 30.10 -21.08 -16.17
N LYS A 558 29.94 -21.03 -17.49
CA LYS A 558 30.44 -19.93 -18.31
C LYS A 558 29.62 -18.67 -17.98
N ASN A 559 30.20 -17.49 -18.21
CA ASN A 559 29.54 -16.20 -17.98
C ASN A 559 29.02 -16.03 -16.54
N ARG A 560 29.94 -15.87 -15.58
CA ARG A 560 29.64 -15.43 -14.22
C ARG A 560 29.96 -13.95 -14.11
N MET A 561 28.99 -13.16 -13.66
CA MET A 561 29.13 -11.71 -13.55
C MET A 561 28.89 -11.24 -12.12
N LEU A 562 29.61 -10.20 -11.72
CA LEU A 562 29.36 -9.48 -10.47
C LEU A 562 28.34 -8.38 -10.75
N LEU A 563 27.12 -8.50 -10.21
CA LEU A 563 26.00 -7.62 -10.54
C LEU A 563 25.34 -7.00 -9.30
N TRP A 564 24.76 -5.81 -9.49
CA TRP A 564 24.11 -5.04 -8.44
C TRP A 564 22.68 -5.51 -8.17
N HIS A 565 22.34 -5.64 -6.89
CA HIS A 565 20.99 -5.76 -6.38
C HIS A 565 20.76 -4.71 -5.30
N GLY A 566 19.65 -3.97 -5.39
CA GLY A 566 19.25 -2.97 -4.40
C GLY A 566 17.90 -3.32 -3.82
N SER A 567 17.69 -3.01 -2.54
CA SER A 567 16.45 -3.27 -1.82
C SER A 567 16.28 -2.28 -0.67
N ARG A 568 15.05 -2.11 -0.19
CA ARG A 568 14.73 -1.24 0.94
C ARG A 568 15.55 -1.64 2.17
N LEU A 569 15.87 -0.66 3.02
CA LEU A 569 16.66 -0.89 4.23
C LEU A 569 16.05 -1.98 5.14
N THR A 570 14.72 -1.99 5.23
CA THR A 570 13.93 -2.96 6.02
C THR A 570 14.09 -4.42 5.58
N ASN A 571 14.53 -4.67 4.34
CA ASN A 571 14.58 -6.01 3.78
C ASN A 571 15.89 -6.74 4.09
N TRP A 572 16.94 -6.03 4.54
CA TRP A 572 18.29 -6.60 4.62
C TRP A 572 18.47 -7.63 5.73
N ALA A 573 17.76 -7.52 6.85
CA ALA A 573 17.76 -8.58 7.87
C ALA A 573 17.25 -9.91 7.30
N GLY A 574 16.19 -9.87 6.49
CA GLY A 574 15.66 -11.05 5.81
C GLY A 574 16.54 -11.57 4.68
N ILE A 575 17.07 -10.67 3.84
CA ILE A 575 17.97 -11.02 2.74
C ILE A 575 19.26 -11.66 3.26
N LEU A 576 19.89 -11.12 4.29
CA LEU A 576 21.14 -11.67 4.82
C LEU A 576 20.92 -13.03 5.51
N SER A 577 19.81 -13.20 6.23
CA SER A 577 19.47 -14.47 6.89
C SER A 577 19.09 -15.58 5.91
N GLN A 578 18.23 -15.29 4.93
CA GLN A 578 17.63 -16.33 4.07
C GLN A 578 18.18 -16.37 2.65
N GLY A 579 18.85 -15.31 2.20
CA GLY A 579 19.28 -15.12 0.82
C GLY A 579 18.24 -14.37 -0.02
N LEU A 580 18.59 -14.06 -1.27
CA LEU A 580 17.63 -13.51 -2.23
C LEU A 580 16.60 -14.57 -2.63
N ARG A 581 15.31 -14.20 -2.63
CA ARG A 581 14.18 -15.10 -2.89
C ARG A 581 13.43 -14.70 -4.14
N ILE A 582 12.85 -15.70 -4.81
CA ILE A 582 11.92 -15.48 -5.90
C ILE A 582 10.54 -15.20 -5.29
N ALA A 583 9.81 -14.26 -5.87
CA ALA A 583 8.44 -13.95 -5.47
C ALA A 583 7.56 -15.21 -5.40
N PRO A 584 6.70 -15.35 -4.39
CA PRO A 584 5.96 -16.58 -4.15
C PRO A 584 4.90 -16.83 -5.25
N PRO A 585 4.42 -18.08 -5.44
CA PRO A 585 3.48 -18.44 -6.51
C PRO A 585 2.19 -17.60 -6.56
N GLU A 586 1.69 -17.18 -5.40
CA GLU A 586 0.51 -16.33 -5.22
C GLU A 586 0.68 -14.90 -5.77
N ALA A 587 1.91 -14.37 -5.83
CA ALA A 587 2.15 -13.02 -6.32
C ALA A 587 1.72 -12.88 -7.80
N PRO A 588 1.12 -11.77 -8.23
CA PRO A 588 0.94 -11.49 -9.66
C PRO A 588 2.27 -11.51 -10.40
N VAL A 589 2.30 -12.02 -11.63
CA VAL A 589 3.47 -11.85 -12.52
C VAL A 589 3.54 -10.41 -13.04
N THR A 590 2.38 -9.75 -13.20
CA THR A 590 2.28 -8.35 -13.61
C THR A 590 2.93 -7.45 -12.56
N GLY A 591 4.10 -6.91 -12.89
CA GLY A 591 4.98 -6.18 -11.97
C GLY A 591 6.45 -6.57 -12.16
N TYR A 592 6.70 -7.79 -12.62
CA TYR A 592 8.00 -8.32 -12.99
C TYR A 592 8.13 -8.38 -14.50
N MET A 593 9.02 -7.58 -15.08
CA MET A 593 9.08 -7.34 -16.52
C MET A 593 9.42 -8.60 -17.35
N PHE A 594 10.11 -9.55 -16.72
CA PHE A 594 10.62 -10.79 -17.30
C PHE A 594 10.24 -12.02 -16.45
N GLY A 595 9.02 -12.03 -15.91
CA GLY A 595 8.56 -13.13 -15.05
C GLY A 595 9.15 -13.08 -13.63
N LYS A 596 8.75 -14.01 -12.77
CA LYS A 596 9.20 -14.05 -11.37
C LYS A 596 10.60 -14.65 -11.29
N GLY A 597 11.57 -13.85 -10.90
CA GLY A 597 12.97 -14.26 -10.72
C GLY A 597 13.69 -13.28 -9.82
N VAL A 598 14.99 -13.47 -9.62
CA VAL A 598 15.83 -12.50 -8.94
C VAL A 598 16.45 -11.58 -9.97
N TYR A 599 16.22 -10.27 -9.81
CA TYR A 599 16.62 -9.23 -10.75
C TYR A 599 17.92 -8.57 -10.31
N PHE A 600 18.83 -8.41 -11.27
CA PHE A 600 20.12 -7.75 -11.12
C PHE A 600 20.32 -6.72 -12.24
N ALA A 601 21.18 -5.74 -11.99
CA ALA A 601 21.62 -4.77 -12.98
C ALA A 601 23.14 -4.70 -13.04
N ASP A 602 23.66 -4.38 -14.22
CA ASP A 602 25.06 -3.99 -14.42
C ASP A 602 25.30 -2.50 -14.14
N MET A 603 24.23 -1.71 -14.02
CA MET A 603 24.26 -0.29 -13.70
C MET A 603 23.94 -0.04 -12.22
N PHE A 604 24.88 0.54 -11.47
CA PHE A 604 24.72 0.85 -10.04
C PHE A 604 23.44 1.64 -9.74
N SER A 605 23.24 2.79 -10.39
CA SER A 605 22.13 3.70 -10.02
C SER A 605 20.75 3.14 -10.38
N LYS A 606 20.69 2.12 -11.25
CA LYS A 606 19.44 1.38 -11.51
C LYS A 606 19.04 0.56 -10.30
N SER A 607 19.98 -0.19 -9.73
CA SER A 607 19.75 -0.95 -8.50
C SER A 607 19.59 -0.04 -7.28
N ALA A 608 20.33 1.08 -7.21
CA ALA A 608 20.25 2.04 -6.11
C ALA A 608 18.85 2.68 -5.95
N ASN A 609 18.10 2.84 -7.04
CA ASN A 609 16.71 3.35 -6.96
C ASN A 609 15.78 2.41 -6.18
N TYR A 610 16.11 1.12 -6.05
CA TYR A 610 15.34 0.16 -5.25
C TYR A 610 15.65 0.25 -3.75
N CYS A 611 16.62 1.07 -3.32
CA CYS A 611 16.84 1.36 -1.91
C CYS A 611 15.74 2.25 -1.31
N TYR A 612 15.00 2.99 -2.14
CA TYR A 612 13.96 3.93 -1.70
C TYR A 612 14.43 4.98 -0.69
N ALA A 613 15.71 5.34 -0.75
CA ALA A 613 16.26 6.45 0.02
C ALA A 613 15.57 7.77 -0.36
N ASN A 614 15.60 8.72 0.57
CA ASN A 614 15.09 10.07 0.39
C ASN A 614 15.88 11.05 1.28
N SER A 615 15.54 12.33 1.26
CA SER A 615 16.27 13.34 2.04
C SER A 615 16.09 13.22 3.56
N GLY A 616 15.02 12.57 4.03
CA GLY A 616 14.80 12.28 5.45
C GLY A 616 15.43 10.98 5.92
N ALA A 617 15.63 10.01 5.01
CA ALA A 617 16.26 8.72 5.25
C ALA A 617 17.20 8.39 4.09
N ASN A 618 18.48 8.77 4.24
CA ASN A 618 19.44 8.76 3.15
C ASN A 618 20.44 7.59 3.18
N ASP A 619 20.42 6.75 4.21
CA ASP A 619 21.16 5.50 4.22
C ASP A 619 20.52 4.50 3.24
N GLY A 620 21.35 3.81 2.48
CA GLY A 620 20.91 2.68 1.67
C GLY A 620 21.93 1.56 1.68
N VAL A 621 21.45 0.38 1.31
CA VAL A 621 22.28 -0.83 1.26
C VAL A 621 22.06 -1.48 -0.09
N LEU A 622 23.15 -1.94 -0.69
CA LEU A 622 23.16 -2.70 -1.93
C LEU A 622 24.00 -3.97 -1.75
N LEU A 623 23.81 -4.90 -2.67
CA LEU A 623 24.52 -6.15 -2.73
C LEU A 623 25.18 -6.29 -4.11
N LEU A 624 26.43 -6.74 -4.12
CA LEU A 624 27.07 -7.28 -5.30
C LEU A 624 27.09 -8.80 -5.19
N CYS A 625 26.41 -9.46 -6.12
CA CYS A 625 26.36 -10.91 -6.20
C CYS A 625 27.17 -11.42 -7.38
N GLU A 626 27.90 -12.51 -7.17
CA GLU A 626 28.33 -13.37 -8.27
C GLU A 626 27.11 -14.14 -8.77
N VAL A 627 26.71 -13.88 -10.00
CA VAL A 627 25.55 -14.48 -10.64
C VAL A 627 26.04 -15.34 -11.80
N ALA A 628 25.74 -16.63 -11.73
CA ALA A 628 26.03 -17.57 -12.80
C ALA A 628 24.94 -17.48 -13.88
N LEU A 629 25.16 -16.63 -14.89
CA LEU A 629 24.17 -16.35 -15.93
C LEU A 629 24.12 -17.46 -16.99
N GLY A 630 25.27 -18.11 -17.27
CA GLY A 630 25.36 -19.08 -18.36
C GLY A 630 25.00 -18.46 -19.70
N ASP A 631 24.40 -19.28 -20.56
CA ASP A 631 23.83 -18.81 -21.82
C ASP A 631 22.51 -18.09 -21.54
N MET A 632 22.46 -16.79 -21.87
CA MET A 632 21.31 -15.93 -21.60
C MET A 632 20.28 -15.99 -22.73
N ASN A 633 18.99 -15.91 -22.37
CA ASN A 633 17.90 -15.60 -23.27
C ASN A 633 17.77 -14.07 -23.38
N GLU A 634 18.24 -13.48 -24.47
CA GLU A 634 18.20 -12.03 -24.65
C GLU A 634 16.83 -11.58 -25.19
N LEU A 635 16.17 -10.67 -24.47
CA LEU A 635 14.85 -10.15 -24.80
C LEU A 635 14.90 -8.63 -24.99
N LEU A 636 14.30 -8.16 -26.07
CA LEU A 636 14.24 -6.73 -26.43
C LEU A 636 13.03 -6.01 -25.83
N ASN A 637 11.98 -6.76 -25.50
CA ASN A 637 10.72 -6.27 -24.93
C ASN A 637 10.40 -7.09 -23.68
N SER A 638 9.56 -6.54 -22.80
CA SER A 638 9.04 -7.28 -21.64
C SER A 638 8.34 -8.57 -22.06
N ASP A 639 8.60 -9.65 -21.32
CA ASP A 639 7.90 -10.93 -21.48
C ASP A 639 7.63 -11.54 -20.11
N TYR A 640 6.37 -11.53 -19.69
CA TYR A 640 5.93 -12.09 -18.42
C TYR A 640 6.13 -13.62 -18.30
N ASN A 641 6.42 -14.31 -19.41
CA ASN A 641 6.73 -15.75 -19.43
C ASN A 641 8.24 -16.03 -19.62
N ALA A 642 9.11 -15.04 -19.44
CA ALA A 642 10.54 -15.23 -19.66
C ALA A 642 11.21 -16.22 -18.68
N ASP A 643 10.51 -16.60 -17.61
CA ASP A 643 10.87 -17.70 -16.70
C ASP A 643 10.82 -19.08 -17.39
N LYS A 644 10.06 -19.21 -18.48
CA LYS A 644 10.05 -20.39 -19.35
C LYS A 644 11.25 -20.35 -20.31
N LEU A 645 12.43 -20.57 -19.75
CA LEU A 645 13.69 -20.51 -20.48
C LEU A 645 13.72 -21.51 -21.66
N PRO A 646 14.18 -21.09 -22.85
CA PRO A 646 14.47 -22.00 -23.95
C PRO A 646 15.51 -23.06 -23.56
N PRO A 647 15.51 -24.25 -24.19
CA PRO A 647 16.50 -25.30 -23.90
C PRO A 647 17.95 -24.78 -23.97
N GLY A 648 18.74 -25.08 -22.94
CA GLY A 648 20.14 -24.67 -22.83
C GLY A 648 20.37 -23.25 -22.28
N LYS A 649 19.32 -22.45 -22.09
CA LYS A 649 19.44 -21.13 -21.43
C LYS A 649 19.31 -21.27 -19.91
N LEU A 650 20.07 -20.47 -19.17
CA LEU A 650 20.08 -20.50 -17.70
C LEU A 650 19.49 -19.23 -17.05
N SER A 651 19.45 -18.14 -17.81
CA SER A 651 18.97 -16.84 -17.34
C SER A 651 18.38 -16.02 -18.49
N THR A 652 17.68 -14.94 -18.15
CA THR A 652 17.16 -13.96 -19.10
C THR A 652 17.93 -12.65 -18.99
N LYS A 653 18.21 -12.02 -20.13
CA LYS A 653 18.75 -10.65 -20.19
C LYS A 653 17.76 -9.74 -20.90
N GLY A 654 17.22 -8.77 -20.17
CA GLY A 654 16.53 -7.64 -20.76
C GLY A 654 17.57 -6.71 -21.37
N VAL A 655 17.56 -6.54 -22.69
CA VAL A 655 18.57 -5.74 -23.40
C VAL A 655 18.24 -4.25 -23.30
N GLY A 656 19.13 -3.50 -22.66
CA GLY A 656 19.07 -2.05 -22.55
C GLY A 656 19.84 -1.32 -23.65
N ARG A 657 19.45 -0.07 -23.87
CA ARG A 657 20.16 0.84 -24.77
C ARG A 657 21.55 1.20 -24.25
N THR A 658 21.67 1.42 -22.96
CA THR A 658 22.94 1.79 -22.33
C THR A 658 23.45 0.64 -21.45
N ALA A 659 24.72 0.29 -21.60
CA ALA A 659 25.39 -0.73 -20.82
C ALA A 659 26.85 -0.33 -20.54
N PRO A 660 27.50 -0.85 -19.48
CA PRO A 660 28.94 -0.68 -19.28
C PRO A 660 29.75 -1.20 -20.48
N ASN A 661 30.80 -0.48 -20.88
CA ASN A 661 31.68 -0.90 -21.99
C ASN A 661 32.31 -2.28 -21.70
N PRO A 662 32.00 -3.33 -22.49
CA PRO A 662 32.52 -4.68 -22.24
C PRO A 662 34.05 -4.77 -22.35
N SER A 663 34.68 -3.90 -23.14
CA SER A 663 36.15 -3.87 -23.32
C SER A 663 36.89 -3.34 -22.10
N GLU A 664 36.19 -2.65 -21.19
CA GLU A 664 36.72 -2.12 -19.94
C GLU A 664 36.34 -3.00 -18.73
N ALA A 665 35.71 -4.16 -18.96
CA ALA A 665 35.36 -5.08 -17.88
C ALA A 665 36.62 -5.69 -17.25
N LYS A 666 36.62 -5.81 -15.91
CA LYS A 666 37.69 -6.50 -15.16
C LYS A 666 37.30 -7.95 -14.93
N THR A 667 38.21 -8.89 -15.17
CA THR A 667 38.01 -10.30 -14.80
C THR A 667 38.82 -10.59 -13.54
N LEU A 668 38.17 -11.17 -12.53
CA LEU A 668 38.80 -11.57 -11.27
C LEU A 668 39.56 -12.90 -11.44
N GLU A 669 40.43 -13.22 -10.48
CA GLU A 669 41.24 -14.46 -10.51
C GLU A 669 40.39 -15.73 -10.56
N ASP A 670 39.21 -15.69 -9.95
CA ASP A 670 38.23 -16.78 -9.95
C ASP A 670 37.37 -16.81 -11.24
N GLY A 671 37.66 -15.95 -12.23
CA GLY A 671 36.98 -15.92 -13.53
C GLY A 671 35.67 -15.12 -13.56
N VAL A 672 35.28 -14.47 -12.46
CA VAL A 672 34.09 -13.61 -12.42
C VAL A 672 34.35 -12.30 -13.18
N VAL A 673 33.43 -11.90 -14.04
CA VAL A 673 33.49 -10.65 -14.80
C VAL A 673 32.80 -9.52 -14.03
N VAL A 674 33.50 -8.40 -13.86
CA VAL A 674 32.99 -7.17 -13.24
C VAL A 674 32.80 -6.13 -14.35
N PRO A 675 31.56 -5.82 -14.76
CA PRO A 675 31.28 -4.90 -15.86
C PRO A 675 31.38 -3.44 -15.39
N LEU A 676 32.57 -3.02 -14.99
CA LEU A 676 32.85 -1.70 -14.39
C LEU A 676 33.20 -0.59 -15.39
N GLY A 677 33.11 -0.89 -16.68
CA GLY A 677 33.40 0.06 -17.76
C GLY A 677 32.46 1.26 -17.78
N LYS A 678 32.89 2.34 -18.43
CA LYS A 678 32.03 3.52 -18.61
C LYS A 678 30.83 3.17 -19.50
N PRO A 679 29.64 3.73 -19.25
CA PRO A 679 28.44 3.35 -20.00
C PRO A 679 28.53 3.84 -21.44
N VAL A 680 28.27 2.94 -22.38
CA VAL A 680 28.15 3.22 -23.80
C VAL A 680 26.69 3.09 -24.24
N ASP A 681 26.26 3.99 -25.12
CA ASP A 681 24.93 3.96 -25.71
C ASP A 681 24.96 3.12 -26.99
N HIS A 682 24.29 1.98 -26.96
CA HIS A 682 23.99 1.14 -28.10
C HIS A 682 22.66 1.57 -28.71
N SER A 683 22.64 2.77 -29.29
CA SER A 683 21.46 3.35 -29.95
C SER A 683 20.96 2.54 -31.16
N SER A 684 21.77 1.60 -31.65
CA SER A 684 21.38 0.58 -32.64
C SER A 684 20.58 -0.59 -32.06
N SER A 685 20.53 -0.75 -30.74
CA SER A 685 19.73 -1.78 -30.08
C SER A 685 18.24 -1.43 -30.19
N LYS A 686 17.44 -2.37 -30.66
CA LYS A 686 15.97 -2.23 -30.76
C LYS A 686 15.26 -2.42 -29.40
N GLY A 687 16.01 -2.45 -28.30
CA GLY A 687 15.49 -2.70 -26.96
C GLY A 687 14.63 -1.54 -26.44
N THR A 688 13.58 -1.88 -25.70
CA THR A 688 12.71 -0.88 -25.05
C THR A 688 13.27 -0.38 -23.72
N LEU A 689 14.27 -1.06 -23.16
CA LEU A 689 14.87 -0.70 -21.87
C LEU A 689 15.97 0.35 -22.02
N LEU A 690 16.09 1.24 -21.04
CA LEU A 690 17.20 2.19 -20.98
C LEU A 690 18.51 1.50 -20.58
N TYR A 691 18.45 0.50 -19.71
CA TYR A 691 19.59 -0.22 -19.14
C TYR A 691 19.28 -1.70 -19.03
N ASN A 692 20.31 -2.55 -19.04
CA ASN A 692 20.14 -3.99 -18.96
C ASN A 692 19.45 -4.45 -17.66
N GLU A 693 18.83 -5.63 -17.72
CA GLU A 693 18.42 -6.42 -16.55
C GLU A 693 18.89 -7.86 -16.75
N TYR A 694 19.36 -8.47 -15.67
CA TYR A 694 19.74 -9.88 -15.65
C TYR A 694 18.84 -10.59 -14.64
N ILE A 695 18.19 -11.65 -15.08
CA ILE A 695 17.20 -12.36 -14.28
C ILE A 695 17.57 -13.83 -14.23
N VAL A 696 17.69 -14.36 -13.02
CA VAL A 696 17.84 -15.78 -12.76
C VAL A 696 16.59 -16.33 -12.10
N TYR A 697 16.22 -17.56 -12.49
CA TYR A 697 15.01 -18.26 -12.02
C TYR A 697 15.34 -19.43 -11.07
N ASN A 698 16.62 -19.60 -10.73
CA ASN A 698 17.10 -20.50 -9.68
C ASN A 698 18.01 -19.71 -8.74
N THR A 699 17.67 -19.64 -7.45
CA THR A 699 18.43 -18.92 -6.42
C THR A 699 19.81 -19.51 -6.15
N GLU A 700 20.04 -20.77 -6.50
CA GLU A 700 21.35 -21.42 -6.38
C GLU A 700 22.38 -20.86 -7.39
N GLN A 701 21.94 -20.10 -8.40
CA GLN A 701 22.82 -19.38 -9.34
C GLN A 701 23.40 -18.09 -8.76
N ILE A 702 23.16 -17.80 -7.47
CA ILE A 702 23.50 -16.54 -6.84
C ILE A 702 24.41 -16.81 -5.64
N LYS A 703 25.51 -16.07 -5.56
CA LYS A 703 26.38 -16.02 -4.38
C LYS A 703 26.67 -14.58 -4.00
N MET A 704 26.35 -14.19 -2.77
CA MET A 704 26.69 -12.88 -2.24
C MET A 704 28.22 -12.73 -2.18
N ARG A 705 28.74 -11.58 -2.61
CA ARG A 705 30.16 -11.27 -2.53
C ARG A 705 30.41 -10.07 -1.65
N TYR A 706 29.68 -8.99 -1.88
CA TYR A 706 29.84 -7.77 -1.12
C TYR A 706 28.50 -7.17 -0.70
N VAL A 707 28.43 -6.71 0.55
CA VAL A 707 27.38 -5.85 1.07
C VAL A 707 27.94 -4.44 1.14
N ILE A 708 27.20 -3.48 0.59
CA ILE A 708 27.64 -2.11 0.39
C ILE A 708 26.67 -1.19 1.10
N GLN A 709 27.12 -0.49 2.15
CA GLN A 709 26.37 0.62 2.73
C GLN A 709 26.76 1.91 2.00
N VAL A 710 25.76 2.65 1.58
CA VAL A 710 25.92 3.92 0.89
C VAL A 710 25.08 5.02 1.53
N LYS A 711 25.47 6.28 1.29
CA LYS A 711 24.68 7.46 1.65
C LYS A 711 24.26 8.22 0.41
N PHE A 712 22.97 8.49 0.28
CA PHE A 712 22.39 9.26 -0.80
C PHE A 712 22.44 10.75 -0.48
N ASN A 713 22.87 11.55 -1.45
CA ASN A 713 22.94 13.00 -1.36
C ASN A 713 22.02 13.59 -2.44
N TYR A 714 20.78 13.93 -2.05
CA TYR A 714 19.79 14.51 -2.96
C TYR A 714 20.08 15.99 -3.22
N LYS A 715 20.02 16.40 -4.49
CA LYS A 715 20.15 17.80 -4.87
C LYS A 715 18.77 18.46 -4.83
N TYR A 716 18.65 19.56 -4.09
CA TYR A 716 17.44 20.40 -4.06
C TYR A 716 17.44 21.40 -5.22
#